data_AF-A0A2E6RDM4-F1
#
_entry.id   AF-A0A2E6RDM4-F1
#
_cell.length_a   1.000
_cell.length_b   1.000
_cell.length_c   1.000
_cell.angle_alpha   90.00
_cell.angle_beta   90.00
_cell.angle_gamma   90.00
#
_symmetry.space_group_name_H-M   'P 1'
#
loop_
_entity.id
_entity.type
_entity.pdbx_description
1 polymer ?
#
loop_
_entity_poly.entity_id
_entity_poly.type
_entity_poly.pdbx_seq_one_letter_code
_entity_poly.pdbx_strand_id
1 'polypeptide(L)'
;MKINIKAIISDILSVRARIDLRKLAVLASVAYLVTPDLCDAEIFFRNVSLNELSGPNGFRIDGSNEDDMTGLSVSGGGDFNADGIPDVLIGSPGADAPEAFGAGAAFVIFGRDASTQGTITQTVSVSDLDGETGFRMNGVSPNDSTGRSVAAVGDINGDGIDDLLIGAPGANPNDDQFVESGSAYVVFGVNVSEAGPFPAELDLANLDGNDGFRINGEVGQGQAGSAVSSAGDVNSDGFTDIIIGAPWAWPNNSPNAGSSYVIFGRDTSLSGAFPSVFTLSDLNGSNGFRIDGEESSTSGGSVSVAGDVNGDGVDDLVIGAKRASPNSVQNAGSSYVIFGRDVSATGGFPEKIELANLIGTGFRIDGELQSWTYSGAAVSGAGDINGDGIGDFAIGVPNVDRNGINDVGSLFIIYGKNVSIDPFPTALNLGDVDGSIGFRIDGVFQNNRLGGAIGFVEDMNGDGFSDVLVGADKSGVTRRSFVIFGRSVDISGGFPSFMTTDDLVDGTGFSIVAESHLDDAGTSLSGLGDFNNDGFNDLLVGAPSADSNTAPEAGSAFVVLGGITGPAEIPIAQLTPARLDFGDVESGGSAIRPVSLTNVGTGVLGLSELSVKGAHLSDFSIESNDCNAAQMSPSESCVFSVRFAPTEPGVRLARVRAESNAENGPTSVDLIGTSNVIFIDGFEQ
;
A
#
# COMPACT_ATOMS: atom_id res chain seq x y z
N MET A 1 -37.89 -5.98 -36.31
CA MET A 1 -36.96 -6.98 -36.89
C MET A 1 -36.30 -7.68 -35.72
N LYS A 2 -36.73 -8.91 -35.36
CA LYS A 2 -36.17 -9.64 -34.20
C LYS A 2 -34.84 -10.27 -34.63
N ILE A 3 -33.72 -9.77 -34.13
CA ILE A 3 -32.39 -10.35 -34.36
C ILE A 3 -32.22 -11.51 -33.38
N ASN A 4 -31.91 -12.69 -33.89
CA ASN A 4 -31.71 -13.90 -33.10
C ASN A 4 -30.24 -13.98 -32.65
N ILE A 5 -29.96 -13.50 -31.43
CA ILE A 5 -28.62 -13.40 -30.83
C ILE A 5 -27.91 -14.77 -30.75
N LYS A 6 -28.66 -15.88 -30.60
CA LYS A 6 -28.08 -17.23 -30.56
C LYS A 6 -27.39 -17.65 -31.86
N ALA A 7 -27.81 -17.12 -33.01
CA ALA A 7 -27.18 -17.44 -34.30
C ALA A 7 -25.83 -16.73 -34.46
N ILE A 8 -25.70 -15.51 -33.93
CA ILE A 8 -24.48 -14.70 -34.05
C ILE A 8 -23.35 -15.27 -33.18
N ILE A 9 -23.68 -15.73 -31.96
CA ILE A 9 -22.69 -16.34 -31.05
C ILE A 9 -22.19 -17.68 -31.59
N SER A 10 -23.05 -18.46 -32.25
CA SER A 10 -22.65 -19.73 -32.88
C SER A 10 -21.72 -19.54 -34.08
N ASP A 11 -21.84 -18.44 -34.82
CA ASP A 11 -20.96 -18.13 -35.96
C ASP A 11 -19.58 -17.64 -35.48
N ILE A 12 -19.52 -16.87 -34.39
CA ILE A 12 -18.27 -16.35 -33.80
C ILE A 12 -17.37 -17.48 -33.25
N LEU A 13 -17.96 -18.51 -32.63
CA LEU A 13 -17.20 -19.65 -32.08
C LEU A 13 -16.66 -20.62 -33.16
N SER A 14 -17.10 -20.49 -34.41
CA SER A 14 -16.72 -21.40 -35.50
C SER A 14 -15.50 -20.96 -36.31
N VAL A 15 -15.01 -19.73 -36.15
CA VAL A 15 -13.92 -19.17 -36.95
C VAL A 15 -12.61 -19.15 -36.16
N ARG A 16 -11.84 -20.24 -36.22
CA ARG A 16 -10.41 -20.23 -35.85
C ARG A 16 -9.59 -19.51 -36.91
N ALA A 17 -9.60 -18.18 -36.91
CA ALA A 17 -8.63 -17.38 -37.64
C ALA A 17 -8.51 -15.98 -37.03
N ARG A 18 -7.26 -15.61 -36.70
CA ARG A 18 -6.76 -14.30 -36.24
C ARG A 18 -7.71 -13.13 -36.56
N ILE A 19 -8.38 -12.60 -35.53
CA ILE A 19 -9.17 -11.36 -35.62
C ILE A 19 -8.33 -10.21 -35.04
N ASP A 20 -8.23 -9.14 -35.82
CA ASP A 20 -7.63 -7.86 -35.48
C ASP A 20 -8.47 -7.16 -34.39
N LEU A 21 -7.86 -6.92 -33.22
CA LEU A 21 -8.49 -6.37 -32.00
C LEU A 21 -9.21 -5.03 -32.23
N ARG A 22 -8.88 -4.30 -33.30
CA ARG A 22 -9.49 -3.00 -33.65
C ARG A 22 -10.96 -3.08 -34.08
N LYS A 23 -11.48 -4.26 -34.43
CA LYS A 23 -12.90 -4.44 -34.81
C LYS A 23 -13.82 -4.85 -33.67
N LEU A 24 -13.28 -5.23 -32.51
CA LEU A 24 -14.07 -5.63 -31.35
C LEU A 24 -14.64 -4.41 -30.60
N ALA A 25 -13.88 -3.30 -30.54
CA ALA A 25 -14.29 -2.07 -29.86
C ALA A 25 -15.55 -1.41 -30.47
N VAL A 26 -15.71 -1.50 -31.80
CA VAL A 26 -16.86 -0.88 -32.50
C VAL A 26 -18.17 -1.66 -32.28
N LEU A 27 -18.09 -2.96 -31.94
CA LEU A 27 -19.27 -3.77 -31.63
C LEU A 27 -19.78 -3.56 -30.20
N ALA A 28 -18.89 -3.24 -29.25
CA ALA A 28 -19.26 -2.87 -27.88
C ALA A 28 -20.04 -1.54 -27.86
N SER A 29 -19.66 -0.55 -28.69
CA SER A 29 -20.34 0.75 -28.75
C SER A 29 -21.76 0.71 -29.34
N VAL A 30 -22.12 -0.33 -30.10
CA VAL A 30 -23.46 -0.47 -30.71
C VAL A 30 -24.43 -1.21 -29.78
N ALA A 31 -23.95 -2.02 -28.85
CA ALA A 31 -24.78 -2.68 -27.84
C ALA A 31 -25.37 -1.69 -26.82
N TYR A 32 -24.72 -0.53 -26.63
CA TYR A 32 -25.10 0.50 -25.65
C TYR A 32 -26.37 1.29 -26.01
N LEU A 33 -26.91 1.16 -27.23
CA LEU A 33 -27.97 2.03 -27.75
C LEU A 33 -29.40 1.43 -27.78
N VAL A 34 -29.65 0.22 -27.26
CA VAL A 34 -30.93 -0.50 -27.53
C VAL A 34 -31.67 -1.10 -26.31
N THR A 35 -31.30 -0.81 -25.06
CA THR A 35 -32.11 -1.23 -23.89
C THR A 35 -32.27 -0.11 -22.85
N PRO A 36 -33.44 0.56 -22.77
CA PRO A 36 -33.68 1.63 -21.78
C PRO A 36 -33.99 1.12 -20.35
N ASP A 37 -33.93 -0.18 -20.09
CA ASP A 37 -34.27 -0.80 -18.79
C ASP A 37 -33.04 -1.39 -18.04
N LEU A 38 -31.84 -0.85 -18.27
CA LEU A 38 -30.62 -1.15 -17.49
C LEU A 38 -30.04 0.09 -16.79
N CYS A 39 -30.90 1.04 -16.39
CA CYS A 39 -30.51 2.14 -15.50
C CYS A 39 -30.45 1.71 -14.03
N ASP A 40 -29.79 0.58 -13.75
CA ASP A 40 -29.29 0.12 -12.43
C ASP A 40 -28.18 -0.94 -12.66
N ALA A 41 -27.37 -0.77 -13.71
CA ALA A 41 -26.06 -1.41 -13.72
C ALA A 41 -25.18 -0.56 -12.78
N GLU A 42 -25.14 -0.93 -11.51
CA GLU A 42 -24.09 -0.49 -10.60
C GLU A 42 -22.75 -0.68 -11.33
N ILE A 43 -22.11 0.42 -11.70
CA ILE A 43 -20.71 0.42 -12.13
C ILE A 43 -19.96 -0.10 -10.90
N PHE A 44 -19.49 -1.34 -10.95
CA PHE A 44 -18.84 -1.98 -9.82
C PHE A 44 -17.58 -1.18 -9.49
N PHE A 45 -17.60 -0.44 -8.39
CA PHE A 45 -16.38 0.02 -7.76
C PHE A 45 -15.59 -1.21 -7.34
N ARG A 46 -14.40 -1.41 -7.91
CA ARG A 46 -13.50 -2.46 -7.43
C ARG A 46 -12.96 -2.02 -6.07
N ASN A 47 -13.36 -2.75 -5.03
CA ASN A 47 -12.97 -2.52 -3.64
C ASN A 47 -12.22 -3.74 -3.13
N VAL A 48 -11.01 -3.54 -2.63
CA VAL A 48 -10.22 -4.56 -1.93
C VAL A 48 -10.38 -4.30 -0.44
N SER A 49 -11.12 -5.18 0.25
CA SER A 49 -11.27 -5.10 1.70
C SER A 49 -10.05 -5.74 2.37
N LEU A 50 -9.42 -5.03 3.31
CA LEU A 50 -8.29 -5.57 4.07
C LEU A 50 -8.69 -6.77 4.96
N ASN A 51 -9.97 -6.87 5.34
CA ASN A 51 -10.53 -8.02 6.07
C ASN A 51 -10.61 -9.31 5.22
N GLU A 52 -10.48 -9.20 3.90
CA GLU A 52 -10.68 -10.30 2.95
C GLU A 52 -9.35 -10.83 2.38
N LEU A 53 -8.23 -10.37 2.91
CA LEU A 53 -6.91 -10.89 2.57
C LEU A 53 -6.75 -12.31 3.13
N SER A 54 -6.33 -13.24 2.28
CA SER A 54 -6.39 -14.69 2.55
C SER A 54 -5.15 -15.47 2.09
N GLY A 55 -4.10 -14.75 1.67
CA GLY A 55 -2.87 -15.28 1.13
C GLY A 55 -2.73 -14.97 -0.36
N PRO A 56 -3.55 -15.54 -1.26
CA PRO A 56 -3.37 -15.32 -2.70
C PRO A 56 -3.68 -13.90 -3.18
N ASN A 57 -4.34 -13.09 -2.35
CA ASN A 57 -4.63 -11.67 -2.62
C ASN A 57 -3.91 -10.71 -1.66
N GLY A 58 -3.08 -11.24 -0.74
CA GLY A 58 -2.44 -10.47 0.32
C GLY A 58 -2.59 -11.10 1.69
N PHE A 59 -1.93 -10.50 2.68
CA PHE A 59 -1.94 -10.93 4.08
C PHE A 59 -1.67 -9.75 5.02
N ARG A 60 -1.85 -10.01 6.31
CA ARG A 60 -1.73 -9.03 7.39
C ARG A 60 -0.47 -9.26 8.21
N ILE A 61 0.14 -8.17 8.68
CA ILE A 61 1.30 -8.15 9.59
C ILE A 61 0.90 -7.39 10.86
N ASP A 62 0.88 -8.10 11.99
CA ASP A 62 0.40 -7.60 13.29
C ASP A 62 1.53 -7.09 14.18
N GLY A 63 1.33 -5.89 14.75
CA GLY A 63 2.08 -5.40 15.90
C GLY A 63 1.84 -6.24 17.16
N SER A 64 2.67 -6.05 18.19
CA SER A 64 2.67 -6.92 19.36
C SER A 64 1.88 -6.39 20.55
N ASN A 65 2.06 -5.11 20.91
CA ASN A 65 1.46 -4.51 22.11
C ASN A 65 0.65 -3.25 21.78
N GLU A 66 -0.28 -2.93 22.68
CA GLU A 66 -1.12 -1.71 22.62
C GLU A 66 -0.24 -0.46 22.49
N ASP A 67 -0.64 0.48 21.63
CA ASP A 67 0.05 1.73 21.34
C ASP A 67 1.44 1.59 20.67
N ASP A 68 1.86 0.40 20.23
CA ASP A 68 3.13 0.22 19.50
C ASP A 68 3.15 0.99 18.15
N MET A 69 1.97 1.24 17.59
CA MET A 69 1.74 1.93 16.30
C MET A 69 2.45 1.26 15.11
N THR A 70 2.49 -0.07 15.09
CA THR A 70 3.06 -0.82 13.97
C THR A 70 2.37 -0.44 12.67
N GLY A 71 3.13 -0.11 11.62
CA GLY A 71 2.57 0.35 10.35
C GLY A 71 2.31 1.85 10.28
N LEU A 72 2.80 2.65 11.24
CA LEU A 72 2.76 4.11 11.12
C LEU A 72 3.50 4.60 9.88
N SER A 73 4.65 3.98 9.60
CA SER A 73 5.43 4.17 8.37
C SER A 73 5.74 2.80 7.79
N VAL A 74 5.59 2.65 6.48
CA VAL A 74 5.96 1.45 5.74
C VAL A 74 6.81 1.82 4.53
N SER A 75 7.71 0.94 4.14
CA SER A 75 8.46 1.01 2.88
C SER A 75 8.67 -0.40 2.38
N GLY A 76 8.64 -0.59 1.07
CA GLY A 76 9.05 -1.84 0.43
C GLY A 76 10.06 -1.58 -0.69
N GLY A 77 10.27 -2.59 -1.53
CA GLY A 77 11.07 -2.45 -2.75
C GLY A 77 12.59 -2.66 -2.58
N GLY A 78 13.09 -2.93 -1.37
CA GLY A 78 14.50 -3.26 -1.15
C GLY A 78 14.69 -4.74 -0.85
N ASP A 79 15.77 -5.35 -1.34
CA ASP A 79 16.22 -6.71 -1.00
C ASP A 79 17.38 -6.63 0.01
N PHE A 80 17.06 -6.79 1.29
CA PHE A 80 18.02 -6.59 2.38
C PHE A 80 18.81 -7.87 2.72
N ASN A 81 18.37 -9.02 2.19
CA ASN A 81 18.98 -10.33 2.46
C ASN A 81 19.74 -10.89 1.23
N ALA A 82 19.66 -10.21 0.09
CA ALA A 82 20.23 -10.54 -1.21
C ALA A 82 19.72 -11.86 -1.82
N ASP A 83 18.44 -12.19 -1.64
CA ASP A 83 17.80 -13.36 -2.25
C ASP A 83 17.12 -13.08 -3.60
N GLY A 84 17.10 -11.82 -4.01
CA GLY A 84 16.52 -11.31 -5.24
C GLY A 84 15.02 -11.00 -5.15
N ILE A 85 14.43 -11.06 -3.95
CA ILE A 85 13.01 -10.79 -3.71
C ILE A 85 12.89 -9.57 -2.79
N PRO A 86 12.05 -8.58 -3.13
CA PRO A 86 11.84 -7.42 -2.27
C PRO A 86 11.25 -7.78 -0.90
N ASP A 87 11.71 -7.05 0.10
CA ASP A 87 11.33 -7.18 1.50
C ASP A 87 10.43 -6.03 1.98
N VAL A 88 9.79 -6.25 3.12
CA VAL A 88 8.91 -5.29 3.79
C VAL A 88 9.65 -4.63 4.95
N LEU A 89 9.63 -3.30 5.03
CA LEU A 89 10.11 -2.51 6.17
C LEU A 89 8.95 -1.78 6.85
N ILE A 90 8.81 -1.96 8.17
CA ILE A 90 7.71 -1.39 8.97
C ILE A 90 8.26 -0.64 10.17
N GLY A 91 7.80 0.59 10.37
CA GLY A 91 8.05 1.39 11.55
C GLY A 91 6.99 1.22 12.64
N SER A 92 7.42 1.19 13.90
CA SER A 92 6.57 1.06 15.09
C SER A 92 7.12 1.95 16.22
N PRO A 93 6.90 3.27 16.17
CA PRO A 93 7.56 4.21 17.06
C PRO A 93 7.11 4.15 18.52
N GLY A 94 5.96 3.53 18.81
CA GLY A 94 5.51 3.29 20.18
C GLY A 94 6.15 2.07 20.83
N ALA A 95 6.76 1.18 20.03
CA ALA A 95 7.25 -0.11 20.51
C ALA A 95 8.32 0.03 21.60
N ASP A 96 8.18 -0.77 22.65
CA ASP A 96 9.13 -0.82 23.75
C ASP A 96 10.38 -1.62 23.37
N ALA A 97 11.57 -1.07 23.64
CA ALA A 97 12.82 -1.83 23.59
C ALA A 97 13.17 -2.38 24.99
N PRO A 98 13.99 -3.44 25.10
CA PRO A 98 14.47 -3.91 26.40
C PRO A 98 15.08 -2.76 27.20
N GLU A 99 14.50 -2.47 28.38
CA GLU A 99 14.93 -1.38 29.28
C GLU A 99 14.64 0.06 28.79
N ALA A 100 13.97 0.25 27.64
CA ALA A 100 13.66 1.57 27.08
C ALA A 100 12.22 1.68 26.54
N PHE A 101 11.32 2.15 27.40
CA PHE A 101 9.90 2.36 27.07
C PHE A 101 9.71 3.44 25.98
N GLY A 102 8.91 3.15 24.96
CA GLY A 102 8.66 4.06 23.84
C GLY A 102 9.92 4.44 23.05
N ALA A 103 10.96 3.62 23.07
CA ALA A 103 12.15 3.83 22.24
C ALA A 103 11.82 3.71 20.74
N GLY A 104 10.75 2.98 20.42
CA GLY A 104 10.34 2.64 19.07
C GLY A 104 11.13 1.45 18.53
N ALA A 105 10.65 0.90 17.42
CA ALA A 105 11.32 -0.14 16.67
C ALA A 105 11.00 -0.03 15.18
N ALA A 106 11.80 -0.74 14.38
CA ALA A 106 11.46 -1.07 13.01
C ALA A 106 11.58 -2.59 12.81
N PHE A 107 10.91 -3.11 11.78
CA PHE A 107 10.86 -4.54 11.49
C PHE A 107 11.09 -4.76 10.00
N VAL A 108 11.85 -5.79 9.67
CA VAL A 108 11.97 -6.31 8.31
C VAL A 108 11.27 -7.66 8.25
N ILE A 109 10.49 -7.89 7.20
CA ILE A 109 9.88 -9.17 6.88
C ILE A 109 10.33 -9.56 5.48
N PHE A 110 10.94 -10.73 5.35
CA PHE A 110 11.54 -11.13 4.08
C PHE A 110 10.51 -11.59 3.06
N GLY A 111 10.74 -11.20 1.80
CA GLY A 111 10.08 -11.71 0.61
C GLY A 111 10.20 -13.22 0.48
N ARG A 112 9.36 -13.82 -0.37
CA ARG A 112 9.49 -15.26 -0.67
C ARG A 112 8.94 -15.61 -2.04
N ASP A 113 9.56 -16.59 -2.68
CA ASP A 113 9.04 -17.17 -3.90
C ASP A 113 7.87 -18.11 -3.57
N ALA A 114 6.65 -17.66 -3.85
CA ALA A 114 5.43 -18.42 -3.55
C ALA A 114 5.39 -19.78 -4.27
N SER A 115 6.11 -19.94 -5.39
CA SER A 115 6.15 -21.19 -6.15
C SER A 115 7.02 -22.28 -5.47
N THR A 116 8.01 -21.87 -4.67
CA THR A 116 8.94 -22.79 -4.00
C THR A 116 8.75 -22.85 -2.48
N GLN A 117 8.40 -21.72 -1.85
CA GLN A 117 8.21 -21.57 -0.41
C GLN A 117 6.72 -21.55 0.01
N GLY A 118 5.81 -21.48 -0.96
CA GLY A 118 4.37 -21.35 -0.73
C GLY A 118 3.96 -19.92 -0.33
N THR A 119 2.66 -19.64 -0.43
CA THR A 119 2.09 -18.34 -0.06
C THR A 119 1.96 -18.20 1.47
N ILE A 120 2.13 -16.98 1.98
CA ILE A 120 1.77 -16.65 3.36
C ILE A 120 0.25 -16.62 3.47
N THR A 121 -0.36 -17.61 4.13
CA THR A 121 -1.83 -17.75 4.23
C THR A 121 -2.39 -17.35 5.59
N GLN A 122 -1.54 -16.89 6.50
CA GLN A 122 -1.90 -16.48 7.86
C GLN A 122 -1.29 -15.12 8.18
N THR A 123 -1.84 -14.46 9.19
CA THR A 123 -1.25 -13.25 9.77
C THR A 123 0.17 -13.54 10.26
N VAL A 124 1.10 -12.65 9.91
CA VAL A 124 2.47 -12.64 10.43
C VAL A 124 2.47 -11.76 11.68
N SER A 125 2.97 -12.24 12.82
CA SER A 125 3.19 -11.38 13.98
C SER A 125 4.64 -10.92 14.03
N VAL A 126 4.88 -9.63 14.27
CA VAL A 126 6.25 -9.10 14.37
C VAL A 126 7.03 -9.66 15.56
N SER A 127 6.36 -10.26 16.55
CA SER A 127 7.02 -10.97 17.67
C SER A 127 7.54 -12.36 17.32
N ASP A 128 7.13 -12.92 16.17
CA ASP A 128 7.53 -14.25 15.72
C ASP A 128 8.77 -14.22 14.82
N LEU A 129 9.31 -13.03 14.52
CA LEU A 129 10.50 -12.84 13.69
C LEU A 129 11.74 -13.44 14.36
N ASP A 130 12.50 -14.22 13.61
CA ASP A 130 13.56 -15.10 14.12
C ASP A 130 14.93 -14.91 13.47
N GLY A 131 15.03 -13.97 12.52
CA GLY A 131 16.20 -13.74 11.69
C GLY A 131 16.21 -14.52 10.38
N GLU A 132 15.38 -15.56 10.24
CA GLU A 132 15.23 -16.34 8.99
C GLU A 132 14.06 -15.83 8.13
N THR A 133 12.98 -15.34 8.78
CA THR A 133 11.78 -14.82 8.10
C THR A 133 11.66 -13.30 8.16
N GLY A 134 12.60 -12.66 8.83
CA GLY A 134 12.63 -11.24 9.14
C GLY A 134 13.26 -11.01 10.51
N PHE A 135 13.42 -9.74 10.90
CA PHE A 135 14.05 -9.37 12.16
C PHE A 135 13.54 -8.03 12.69
N ARG A 136 13.78 -7.79 13.98
CA ARG A 136 13.46 -6.55 14.68
C ARG A 136 14.70 -5.68 14.85
N MET A 137 14.54 -4.37 14.70
CA MET A 137 15.53 -3.33 15.01
C MET A 137 15.06 -2.48 16.18
N ASN A 138 15.79 -2.54 17.30
CA ASN A 138 15.44 -1.89 18.55
C ASN A 138 15.93 -0.45 18.58
N GLY A 139 15.04 0.48 18.97
CA GLY A 139 15.41 1.87 19.27
C GLY A 139 16.34 1.97 20.49
N VAL A 140 17.08 3.08 20.56
CA VAL A 140 18.22 3.23 21.49
C VAL A 140 17.82 3.75 22.87
N SER A 141 17.04 4.84 22.93
CA SER A 141 16.67 5.48 24.20
C SER A 141 15.16 5.70 24.32
N PRO A 142 14.60 5.79 25.54
CA PRO A 142 13.18 6.05 25.75
C PRO A 142 12.71 7.32 25.05
N ASN A 143 11.57 7.24 24.36
CA ASN A 143 10.94 8.32 23.59
C ASN A 143 11.68 8.75 22.31
N ASP A 144 12.72 8.02 21.87
CA ASP A 144 13.40 8.31 20.59
C ASP A 144 12.44 8.19 19.39
N SER A 145 11.34 7.44 19.54
CA SER A 145 10.33 7.20 18.49
C SER A 145 10.97 6.60 17.23
N THR A 146 11.90 5.66 17.40
CA THR A 146 12.55 4.93 16.29
C THR A 146 11.51 4.24 15.42
N GLY A 147 11.63 4.35 14.09
CA GLY A 147 10.62 3.83 13.17
C GLY A 147 9.46 4.81 12.95
N ARG A 148 9.60 6.08 13.38
CA ARG A 148 8.61 7.12 13.06
C ARG A 148 8.49 7.36 11.54
N SER A 149 9.60 7.23 10.83
CA SER A 149 9.66 7.16 9.38
C SER A 149 10.67 6.09 8.98
N VAL A 150 10.41 5.38 7.89
CA VAL A 150 11.28 4.31 7.37
C VAL A 150 11.33 4.39 5.84
N ALA A 151 12.46 4.01 5.26
CA ALA A 151 12.64 3.91 3.81
C ALA A 151 13.62 2.79 3.45
N ALA A 152 13.28 2.00 2.44
CA ALA A 152 14.27 1.26 1.66
C ALA A 152 15.04 2.30 0.82
N VAL A 153 16.36 2.32 0.92
CA VAL A 153 17.17 3.39 0.32
C VAL A 153 18.08 2.91 -0.81
N GLY A 154 17.98 1.65 -1.21
CA GLY A 154 18.91 1.06 -2.17
C GLY A 154 20.30 0.89 -1.56
N ASP A 155 21.29 0.59 -2.39
CA ASP A 155 22.68 0.42 -1.98
C ASP A 155 23.39 1.78 -1.77
N ILE A 156 23.55 2.20 -0.50
CA ILE A 156 24.27 3.43 -0.14
C ILE A 156 25.78 3.19 0.02
N ASN A 157 26.18 1.93 0.24
CA ASN A 157 27.52 1.55 0.67
C ASN A 157 28.39 0.94 -0.47
N GLY A 158 27.78 0.69 -1.63
CA GLY A 158 28.38 0.18 -2.86
C GLY A 158 28.64 -1.33 -2.88
N ASP A 159 27.99 -2.14 -2.04
CA ASP A 159 28.17 -3.59 -1.98
C ASP A 159 27.19 -4.40 -2.86
N GLY A 160 26.21 -3.72 -3.47
CA GLY A 160 25.20 -4.27 -4.35
C GLY A 160 23.98 -4.86 -3.64
N ILE A 161 23.80 -4.58 -2.35
CA ILE A 161 22.65 -5.02 -1.55
C ILE A 161 21.91 -3.78 -1.06
N ASP A 162 20.57 -3.85 -1.00
CA ASP A 162 19.81 -2.69 -0.57
C ASP A 162 19.95 -2.44 0.93
N ASP A 163 19.94 -1.17 1.32
CA ASP A 163 20.08 -0.70 2.68
C ASP A 163 18.79 -0.07 3.20
N LEU A 164 18.72 0.12 4.53
CA LEU A 164 17.53 0.64 5.21
C LEU A 164 17.84 1.98 5.89
N LEU A 165 16.88 2.90 5.89
CA LEU A 165 16.94 4.16 6.64
C LEU A 165 15.76 4.27 7.61
N ILE A 166 16.07 4.56 8.88
CA ILE A 166 15.09 4.58 9.98
C ILE A 166 15.20 5.91 10.73
N GLY A 167 14.10 6.67 10.77
CA GLY A 167 14.00 7.92 11.51
C GLY A 167 13.63 7.73 13.00
N ALA A 168 14.28 8.50 13.86
CA ALA A 168 14.04 8.59 15.30
C ALA A 168 14.04 10.06 15.74
N PRO A 169 12.99 10.83 15.37
CA PRO A 169 12.96 12.28 15.57
C PRO A 169 12.91 12.71 17.04
N GLY A 170 12.52 11.81 17.95
CA GLY A 170 12.52 12.07 19.39
C GLY A 170 13.90 11.99 20.04
N ALA A 171 14.90 11.46 19.33
CA ALA A 171 16.22 11.25 19.90
C ALA A 171 16.92 12.57 20.27
N ASN A 172 17.71 12.54 21.34
CA ASN A 172 18.57 13.66 21.74
C ASN A 172 20.06 13.26 21.68
N PRO A 173 20.64 13.08 20.47
CA PRO A 173 22.05 12.69 20.32
C PRO A 173 23.05 13.69 20.91
N ASN A 174 22.65 14.96 21.04
CA ASN A 174 23.54 16.05 21.43
C ASN A 174 23.61 16.30 22.94
N ASP A 175 22.82 15.55 23.74
CA ASP A 175 22.64 15.75 25.20
C ASP A 175 22.43 17.24 25.57
N ASP A 176 21.75 17.96 24.68
CA ASP A 176 21.52 19.38 24.85
C ASP A 176 20.20 19.62 25.63
N GLN A 177 20.02 20.86 26.10
CA GLN A 177 18.83 21.22 26.88
C GLN A 177 17.55 21.25 26.02
N PHE A 178 17.67 21.13 24.70
CA PHE A 178 16.57 21.11 23.76
C PHE A 178 16.20 19.65 23.50
N VAL A 179 15.04 19.22 23.99
CA VAL A 179 14.56 17.88 23.71
C VAL A 179 14.41 17.72 22.18
N GLU A 180 14.91 16.62 21.63
CA GLU A 180 14.59 16.11 20.28
C GLU A 180 15.29 16.80 19.08
N SER A 181 16.64 16.83 19.09
CA SER A 181 17.40 17.16 17.85
C SER A 181 17.18 16.14 16.73
N GLY A 182 16.78 14.92 17.10
CA GLY A 182 16.45 13.83 16.21
C GLY A 182 17.68 13.05 15.77
N SER A 183 17.46 11.80 15.39
CA SER A 183 18.46 10.94 14.76
C SER A 183 17.83 10.15 13.63
N ALA A 184 18.67 9.62 12.77
CA ALA A 184 18.31 8.54 11.86
C ALA A 184 19.38 7.44 11.93
N TYR A 185 19.06 6.27 11.41
CA TYR A 185 19.97 5.12 11.38
C TYR A 185 19.94 4.53 9.99
N VAL A 186 21.12 4.32 9.41
CA VAL A 186 21.28 3.47 8.23
C VAL A 186 21.71 2.09 8.72
N VAL A 187 21.03 1.05 8.26
CA VAL A 187 21.40 -0.35 8.51
C VAL A 187 21.71 -0.96 7.16
N PHE A 188 22.84 -1.65 7.06
CA PHE A 188 23.23 -2.24 5.78
C PHE A 188 22.57 -3.59 5.54
N GLY A 189 22.18 -3.83 4.29
CA GLY A 189 21.77 -5.16 3.83
C GLY A 189 22.93 -6.15 3.93
N VAL A 190 22.61 -7.44 4.01
CA VAL A 190 23.65 -8.49 4.04
C VAL A 190 23.26 -9.64 3.15
N ASN A 191 24.26 -10.22 2.48
CA ASN A 191 24.04 -11.46 1.77
C ASN A 191 23.97 -12.60 2.78
N VAL A 192 22.75 -13.00 3.17
CA VAL A 192 22.55 -14.00 4.23
C VAL A 192 23.06 -15.39 3.84
N SER A 193 23.22 -15.66 2.54
CA SER A 193 23.83 -16.90 2.06
C SER A 193 25.33 -17.00 2.35
N GLU A 194 26.00 -15.85 2.54
CA GLU A 194 27.42 -15.75 2.89
C GLU A 194 27.64 -15.44 4.38
N ALA A 195 26.88 -14.49 4.94
CA ALA A 195 27.04 -14.02 6.32
C ALA A 195 26.29 -14.87 7.36
N GLY A 196 25.31 -15.67 6.93
CA GLY A 196 24.30 -16.28 7.80
C GLY A 196 23.07 -15.38 7.99
N PRO A 197 22.02 -15.86 8.68
CA PRO A 197 20.81 -15.08 8.91
C PRO A 197 21.09 -13.85 9.79
N PHE A 198 20.26 -12.83 9.66
CA PHE A 198 20.23 -11.72 10.61
C PHE A 198 19.96 -12.25 12.03
N PRO A 199 20.40 -11.55 13.09
CA PRO A 199 19.88 -11.82 14.43
C PRO A 199 18.38 -11.49 14.47
N ALA A 200 17.61 -12.24 15.26
CA ALA A 200 16.18 -11.94 15.47
C ALA A 200 15.95 -10.51 16.00
N GLU A 201 16.89 -10.00 16.81
CA GLU A 201 16.92 -8.62 17.26
C GLU A 201 18.29 -7.98 16.97
N LEU A 202 18.27 -6.84 16.29
CA LEU A 202 19.40 -5.94 16.07
C LEU A 202 19.22 -4.69 16.93
N ASP A 203 20.22 -4.32 17.70
CA ASP A 203 20.20 -3.10 18.52
C ASP A 203 20.95 -1.98 17.80
N LEU A 204 20.22 -0.91 17.43
CA LEU A 204 20.74 0.22 16.67
C LEU A 204 21.83 1.01 17.41
N ALA A 205 21.97 0.81 18.73
CA ALA A 205 23.05 1.42 19.52
C ALA A 205 24.44 0.85 19.17
N ASN A 206 24.48 -0.33 18.55
CA ASN A 206 25.72 -1.07 18.30
C ASN A 206 26.28 -0.88 16.89
N LEU A 207 25.61 -0.12 16.02
CA LEU A 207 26.08 0.15 14.66
C LEU A 207 27.47 0.79 14.68
N ASP A 208 28.41 0.23 13.90
CA ASP A 208 29.84 0.54 14.02
C ASP A 208 30.48 1.14 12.75
N GLY A 209 29.68 1.32 11.70
CA GLY A 209 30.10 1.79 10.38
C GLY A 209 30.28 0.66 9.35
N ASN A 210 30.35 -0.60 9.77
CA ASN A 210 30.42 -1.77 8.88
C ASN A 210 29.06 -2.48 8.72
N ASP A 211 28.17 -2.37 9.70
CA ASP A 211 26.81 -2.92 9.70
C ASP A 211 25.73 -1.82 9.61
N GLY A 212 26.17 -0.58 9.40
CA GLY A 212 25.34 0.61 9.38
C GLY A 212 25.95 1.72 10.23
N PHE A 213 25.25 2.84 10.36
CA PHE A 213 25.69 3.97 11.14
C PHE A 213 24.53 4.84 11.64
N ARG A 214 24.78 5.56 12.74
CA ARG A 214 23.85 6.56 13.26
C ARG A 214 24.10 7.92 12.62
N ILE A 215 23.02 8.65 12.36
CA ILE A 215 23.02 10.03 11.87
C ILE A 215 22.46 10.93 12.97
N ASN A 216 23.26 11.90 13.42
CA ASN A 216 22.88 12.86 14.44
C ASN A 216 22.33 14.14 13.82
N GLY A 217 21.14 14.54 14.26
CA GLY A 217 20.57 15.84 13.97
C GLY A 217 21.43 17.00 14.48
N GLU A 218 21.26 18.18 13.87
CA GLU A 218 21.89 19.40 14.36
C GLU A 218 21.36 19.80 15.75
N VAL A 219 22.16 20.52 16.53
CA VAL A 219 21.81 21.04 17.86
C VAL A 219 20.52 21.88 17.80
N GLY A 220 19.64 21.69 18.79
CA GLY A 220 18.31 22.33 18.86
C GLY A 220 17.17 21.39 18.46
N GLN A 221 15.92 21.88 18.42
CA GLN A 221 14.72 21.04 18.24
C GLN A 221 14.40 20.76 16.77
N GLY A 222 15.38 20.30 15.99
CA GLY A 222 15.21 20.05 14.56
C GLY A 222 14.28 18.87 14.24
N GLN A 223 14.27 17.86 15.12
CA GLN A 223 13.60 16.57 14.91
C GLN A 223 14.02 15.90 13.58
N ALA A 224 15.32 15.85 13.30
CA ALA A 224 15.83 15.11 12.13
C ALA A 224 15.37 13.64 12.16
N GLY A 225 14.99 13.09 11.00
CA GLY A 225 14.38 11.77 10.91
C GLY A 225 12.85 11.79 11.07
N SER A 226 12.22 12.98 11.02
CA SER A 226 10.75 13.09 10.97
C SER A 226 10.17 12.55 9.66
N ALA A 227 10.93 12.68 8.57
CA ALA A 227 10.67 12.08 7.27
C ALA A 227 12.01 11.62 6.69
N VAL A 228 12.03 10.47 6.06
CA VAL A 228 13.21 9.90 5.39
C VAL A 228 12.80 9.29 4.06
N SER A 229 13.70 9.29 3.09
CA SER A 229 13.51 8.62 1.80
C SER A 229 14.86 8.34 1.16
N SER A 230 14.87 7.45 0.16
CA SER A 230 15.94 7.49 -0.84
C SER A 230 15.94 8.85 -1.52
N ALA A 231 17.12 9.33 -1.89
CA ALA A 231 17.29 10.50 -2.75
C ALA A 231 17.51 10.08 -4.22
N GLY A 232 17.67 8.79 -4.53
CA GLY A 232 18.23 8.35 -5.81
C GLY A 232 19.72 8.74 -5.91
N ASP A 233 20.28 8.72 -7.11
CA ASP A 233 21.64 9.21 -7.37
C ASP A 233 21.58 10.67 -7.83
N VAL A 234 21.54 11.62 -6.88
CA VAL A 234 21.34 13.05 -7.21
C VAL A 234 22.63 13.72 -7.67
N ASN A 235 23.78 13.06 -7.48
CA ASN A 235 25.10 13.58 -7.81
C ASN A 235 25.72 12.89 -9.06
N SER A 236 25.06 11.84 -9.58
CA SER A 236 25.48 11.02 -10.72
C SER A 236 26.82 10.32 -10.51
N ASP A 237 27.09 9.82 -9.29
CA ASP A 237 28.30 9.06 -8.98
C ASP A 237 28.10 7.53 -9.00
N GLY A 238 26.86 7.09 -9.20
CA GLY A 238 26.46 5.69 -9.32
C GLY A 238 26.08 5.02 -8.00
N PHE A 239 26.05 5.76 -6.89
CA PHE A 239 25.60 5.25 -5.59
C PHE A 239 24.31 5.93 -5.18
N THR A 240 23.47 5.21 -4.43
CA THR A 240 22.22 5.81 -3.97
C THR A 240 22.49 6.79 -2.83
N ASP A 241 21.88 7.95 -2.91
CA ASP A 241 21.91 8.98 -1.87
C ASP A 241 20.67 8.87 -0.97
N ILE A 242 20.70 9.54 0.18
CA ILE A 242 19.55 9.58 1.11
C ILE A 242 19.15 10.99 1.47
N ILE A 243 17.86 11.20 1.75
CA ILE A 243 17.32 12.48 2.25
C ILE A 243 16.64 12.33 3.61
N ILE A 244 16.93 13.27 4.50
CA ILE A 244 16.40 13.33 5.87
C ILE A 244 15.76 14.69 6.13
N GLY A 245 14.50 14.69 6.56
CA GLY A 245 13.74 15.87 6.93
C GLY A 245 13.84 16.22 8.42
N ALA A 246 13.97 17.52 8.71
CA ALA A 246 13.96 18.12 10.04
C ALA A 246 13.04 19.36 10.03
N PRO A 247 11.70 19.16 10.03
CA PRO A 247 10.72 20.22 9.77
C PRO A 247 10.70 21.37 10.79
N TRP A 248 11.31 21.17 11.95
CA TRP A 248 11.37 22.16 13.03
C TRP A 248 12.72 22.81 13.19
N ALA A 249 13.69 22.48 12.33
CA ALA A 249 14.99 23.14 12.31
C ALA A 249 14.84 24.65 12.09
N TRP A 250 15.75 25.42 12.69
CA TRP A 250 15.80 26.88 12.62
C TRP A 250 17.03 27.37 11.85
N PRO A 251 17.17 27.02 10.55
CA PRO A 251 18.26 27.52 9.74
C PRO A 251 18.33 29.03 9.79
N ASN A 252 19.55 29.58 9.85
CA ASN A 252 19.77 31.02 9.81
C ASN A 252 18.97 31.83 10.86
N ASN A 253 18.63 31.22 12.00
CA ASN A 253 17.73 31.77 13.02
C ASN A 253 16.31 32.09 12.52
N SER A 254 15.84 31.34 11.51
CA SER A 254 14.49 31.42 10.94
C SER A 254 13.59 30.38 11.62
N PRO A 255 12.70 30.76 12.56
CA PRO A 255 11.95 29.80 13.34
C PRO A 255 11.00 28.98 12.46
N ASN A 256 10.98 27.66 12.70
CA ASN A 256 10.15 26.66 12.01
C ASN A 256 10.25 26.72 10.48
N ALA A 257 11.38 27.19 9.96
CA ALA A 257 11.64 27.13 8.53
C ALA A 257 11.76 25.67 8.06
N GLY A 258 12.37 24.83 8.89
CA GLY A 258 12.66 23.45 8.57
C GLY A 258 13.85 23.32 7.63
N SER A 259 14.50 22.16 7.66
CA SER A 259 15.61 21.82 6.80
C SER A 259 15.45 20.38 6.30
N SER A 260 16.01 20.09 5.12
CA SER A 260 16.27 18.73 4.65
C SER A 260 17.76 18.55 4.44
N TYR A 261 18.25 17.32 4.53
CA TYR A 261 19.67 17.01 4.43
C TYR A 261 19.84 15.84 3.48
N VAL A 262 20.69 16.00 2.48
CA VAL A 262 21.09 14.93 1.57
C VAL A 262 22.46 14.44 2.01
N ILE A 263 22.63 13.12 2.14
CA ILE A 263 23.92 12.47 2.40
C ILE A 263 24.24 11.61 1.18
N PHE A 264 25.46 11.73 0.67
CA PHE A 264 25.85 10.95 -0.50
C PHE A 264 26.24 9.52 -0.17
N GLY A 265 25.82 8.61 -1.03
CA GLY A 265 26.31 7.23 -1.10
C GLY A 265 27.79 7.19 -1.46
N ARG A 266 28.42 6.03 -1.28
CA ARG A 266 29.81 5.81 -1.69
C ARG A 266 30.14 4.34 -1.81
N ASP A 267 31.10 4.02 -2.65
CA ASP A 267 31.84 2.75 -2.57
C ASP A 267 32.70 2.71 -1.30
N THR A 268 32.25 1.96 -0.29
CA THR A 268 32.97 1.76 0.97
C THR A 268 34.21 0.87 0.82
N SER A 269 34.29 0.05 -0.23
CA SER A 269 35.47 -0.76 -0.55
C SER A 269 36.64 0.10 -1.03
N LEU A 270 36.35 1.26 -1.64
CA LEU A 270 37.34 2.24 -2.11
C LEU A 270 37.58 3.36 -1.10
N SER A 271 36.52 3.86 -0.47
CA SER A 271 36.55 5.08 0.37
C SER A 271 36.72 4.79 1.85
N GLY A 272 36.65 3.52 2.24
CA GLY A 272 36.54 3.08 3.63
C GLY A 272 35.10 3.14 4.14
N ALA A 273 34.87 2.46 5.26
CA ALA A 273 33.57 2.41 5.93
C ALA A 273 33.05 3.81 6.29
N PHE A 274 31.72 3.94 6.38
CA PHE A 274 31.10 5.10 7.01
C PHE A 274 31.56 5.21 8.47
N PRO A 275 31.61 6.43 9.05
CA PRO A 275 31.81 6.55 10.48
C PRO A 275 30.58 5.97 11.21
N SER A 276 30.78 5.34 12.37
CA SER A 276 29.66 4.85 13.21
C SER A 276 28.67 5.96 13.60
N VAL A 277 29.13 7.21 13.62
CA VAL A 277 28.29 8.41 13.81
C VAL A 277 28.62 9.44 12.73
N PHE A 278 27.60 9.81 11.95
CA PHE A 278 27.63 10.92 11.00
C PHE A 278 26.84 12.11 11.58
N THR A 279 27.37 13.33 11.57
CA THR A 279 26.65 14.51 12.08
C THR A 279 26.21 15.39 10.93
N LEU A 280 24.94 15.79 10.88
CA LEU A 280 24.39 16.57 9.77
C LEU A 280 25.06 17.95 9.58
N SER A 281 25.65 18.52 10.63
CA SER A 281 26.43 19.77 10.52
C SER A 281 27.77 19.62 9.79
N ASP A 282 28.21 18.38 9.50
CA ASP A 282 29.48 18.09 8.81
C ASP A 282 29.34 18.00 7.28
N LEU A 283 28.13 18.22 6.76
CA LEU A 283 27.87 18.32 5.33
C LEU A 283 28.62 19.51 4.74
N ASN A 284 29.21 19.31 3.56
CA ASN A 284 30.13 20.29 2.94
C ASN A 284 30.04 20.37 1.42
N GLY A 285 29.02 19.74 0.81
CA GLY A 285 28.82 19.69 -0.64
C GLY A 285 29.57 18.55 -1.34
N SER A 286 30.55 17.91 -0.69
CA SER A 286 31.26 16.74 -1.21
C SER A 286 30.81 15.41 -0.58
N ASN A 287 30.14 15.47 0.56
CA ASN A 287 29.57 14.32 1.29
C ASN A 287 28.04 14.45 1.46
N GLY A 288 27.43 15.32 0.66
CA GLY A 288 26.05 15.74 0.77
C GLY A 288 25.90 17.23 1.08
N PHE A 289 24.67 17.70 1.23
CA PHE A 289 24.33 19.11 1.39
C PHE A 289 23.02 19.31 2.15
N ARG A 290 22.83 20.53 2.65
CA ARG A 290 21.64 20.95 3.40
C ARG A 290 20.72 21.82 2.53
N ILE A 291 19.41 21.68 2.72
CA ILE A 291 18.37 22.42 2.02
C ILE A 291 17.51 23.15 3.06
N ASP A 292 17.48 24.48 3.02
CA ASP A 292 16.85 25.32 4.02
C ASP A 292 15.54 25.92 3.55
N GLY A 293 14.51 25.75 4.39
CA GLY A 293 13.16 26.25 4.15
C GLY A 293 13.02 27.76 4.28
N GLU A 294 11.91 28.26 3.75
CA GLU A 294 11.45 29.62 4.02
C GLU A 294 10.91 29.73 5.46
N GLU A 295 10.88 30.93 6.04
CA GLU A 295 10.40 31.16 7.41
C GLU A 295 9.01 30.56 7.67
N SER A 296 8.85 29.85 8.79
CA SER A 296 7.59 29.20 9.19
C SER A 296 6.98 28.23 8.17
N SER A 297 7.77 27.70 7.23
CA SER A 297 7.29 26.83 6.17
C SER A 297 7.22 25.34 6.56
N THR A 298 7.96 24.93 7.60
CA THR A 298 8.16 23.52 8.00
C THR A 298 8.60 22.63 6.83
N SER A 299 9.55 23.12 6.02
CA SER A 299 10.16 22.37 4.92
C SER A 299 10.86 21.11 5.46
N GLY A 300 10.84 20.03 4.68
CA GLY A 300 11.32 18.72 5.14
C GLY A 300 10.32 17.98 6.03
N GLY A 301 9.06 18.43 6.04
CA GLY A 301 7.96 17.69 6.68
C GLY A 301 7.51 16.46 5.89
N SER A 302 7.85 16.42 4.60
CA SER A 302 7.75 15.28 3.69
C SER A 302 8.87 15.44 2.65
N VAL A 303 9.53 14.34 2.29
CA VAL A 303 10.65 14.28 1.35
C VAL A 303 10.54 13.00 0.54
N SER A 304 10.94 13.03 -0.73
CA SER A 304 10.99 11.86 -1.60
C SER A 304 11.92 12.10 -2.78
N VAL A 305 12.52 11.04 -3.32
CA VAL A 305 13.05 11.04 -4.69
C VAL A 305 11.89 11.24 -5.67
N ALA A 306 12.05 12.19 -6.58
CA ALA A 306 11.10 12.44 -7.66
C ALA A 306 11.42 11.62 -8.92
N GLY A 307 12.64 11.06 -8.99
CA GLY A 307 13.23 10.51 -10.21
C GLY A 307 13.74 11.63 -11.12
N ASP A 308 14.17 11.29 -12.34
CA ASP A 308 14.52 12.31 -13.35
C ASP A 308 13.24 12.97 -13.90
N VAL A 309 12.85 14.11 -13.31
CA VAL A 309 11.65 14.85 -13.74
C VAL A 309 11.97 15.93 -14.76
N ASN A 310 13.27 16.19 -14.98
CA ASN A 310 13.76 17.27 -15.84
C ASN A 310 14.33 16.75 -17.18
N GLY A 311 14.48 15.44 -17.32
CA GLY A 311 14.92 14.72 -18.50
C GLY A 311 16.42 14.82 -18.77
N ASP A 312 17.25 14.96 -17.73
CA ASP A 312 18.72 15.00 -17.84
C ASP A 312 19.43 13.70 -17.43
N GLY A 313 18.65 12.71 -16.98
CA GLY A 313 19.12 11.39 -16.57
C GLY A 313 19.68 11.33 -15.16
N VAL A 314 19.47 12.35 -14.33
CA VAL A 314 19.88 12.38 -12.92
C VAL A 314 18.66 12.49 -12.03
N ASP A 315 18.67 11.79 -10.88
CA ASP A 315 17.53 11.82 -9.98
C ASP A 315 17.33 13.19 -9.34
N ASP A 316 16.07 13.62 -9.27
CA ASP A 316 15.64 14.86 -8.66
C ASP A 316 14.92 14.59 -7.33
N LEU A 317 14.78 15.64 -6.51
CA LEU A 317 14.14 15.56 -5.19
C LEU A 317 12.86 16.37 -5.16
N VAL A 318 11.86 15.88 -4.43
CA VAL A 318 10.66 16.65 -4.07
C VAL A 318 10.55 16.82 -2.55
N ILE A 319 10.30 18.05 -2.10
CA ILE A 319 10.27 18.43 -0.69
C ILE A 319 8.98 19.21 -0.39
N GLY A 320 8.23 18.76 0.60
CA GLY A 320 7.02 19.44 1.07
C GLY A 320 7.30 20.45 2.19
N ALA A 321 6.64 21.60 2.10
CA ALA A 321 6.66 22.68 3.08
C ALA A 321 5.23 23.14 3.37
N LYS A 322 4.47 22.27 4.04
CA LYS A 322 3.01 22.39 4.20
C LYS A 322 2.52 23.64 4.92
N ARG A 323 3.38 24.34 5.68
CA ARG A 323 3.03 25.59 6.38
C ARG A 323 3.54 26.84 5.66
N ALA A 324 4.15 26.69 4.49
CA ALA A 324 4.48 27.82 3.65
C ALA A 324 3.19 28.61 3.33
N SER A 325 3.34 29.93 3.19
CA SER A 325 2.24 30.83 2.87
C SER A 325 2.47 31.52 1.53
N PRO A 326 2.55 30.76 0.42
CA PRO A 326 2.79 31.34 -0.89
C PRO A 326 1.68 32.33 -1.24
N ASN A 327 2.04 33.36 -2.01
CA ASN A 327 1.09 34.40 -2.43
C ASN A 327 0.35 35.09 -1.26
N SER A 328 0.96 35.10 -0.06
CA SER A 328 0.35 35.59 1.19
C SER A 328 -0.92 34.83 1.61
N VAL A 329 -1.12 33.61 1.11
CA VAL A 329 -2.23 32.74 1.49
C VAL A 329 -1.76 31.86 2.64
N GLN A 330 -2.33 32.07 3.82
CA GLN A 330 -1.87 31.44 5.06
C GLN A 330 -1.93 29.90 4.97
N ASN A 331 -0.79 29.24 5.15
CA ASN A 331 -0.67 27.77 5.14
C ASN A 331 -1.36 27.11 3.93
N ALA A 332 -1.33 27.77 2.77
CA ALA A 332 -1.66 27.11 1.51
C ALA A 332 -0.68 25.97 1.20
N GLY A 333 0.53 26.05 1.77
CA GLY A 333 1.61 25.10 1.57
C GLY A 333 2.33 25.31 0.24
N SER A 334 3.59 24.88 0.20
CA SER A 334 4.40 24.84 -1.01
C SER A 334 5.13 23.50 -1.07
N SER A 335 5.52 23.10 -2.28
CA SER A 335 6.49 22.04 -2.51
C SER A 335 7.64 22.58 -3.34
N TYR A 336 8.78 21.89 -3.36
CA TYR A 336 9.96 22.29 -4.10
C TYR A 336 10.53 21.07 -4.79
N VAL A 337 10.89 21.24 -6.06
CA VAL A 337 11.70 20.25 -6.78
C VAL A 337 13.14 20.76 -6.82
N ILE A 338 14.09 19.94 -6.42
CA ILE A 338 15.52 20.25 -6.45
C ILE A 338 16.15 19.32 -7.49
N PHE A 339 16.78 19.91 -8.50
CA PHE A 339 17.38 19.12 -9.55
C PHE A 339 18.70 18.50 -9.11
N GLY A 340 18.84 17.21 -9.41
CA GLY A 340 20.10 16.49 -9.42
C GLY A 340 21.09 17.14 -10.40
N ARG A 341 22.34 16.68 -10.36
CA ARG A 341 23.32 17.05 -11.38
C ARG A 341 24.44 16.05 -11.46
N ASP A 342 24.97 15.89 -12.67
CA ASP A 342 26.29 15.29 -12.87
C ASP A 342 27.37 16.23 -12.29
N VAL A 343 27.87 15.90 -11.10
CA VAL A 343 28.90 16.69 -10.41
C VAL A 343 30.25 16.63 -11.12
N SER A 344 30.48 15.61 -11.96
CA SER A 344 31.69 15.51 -12.80
C SER A 344 31.68 16.54 -13.93
N ALA A 345 30.49 16.88 -14.44
CA ALA A 345 30.30 17.86 -15.52
C ALA A 345 30.07 19.30 -15.02
N THR A 346 29.36 19.48 -13.90
CA THR A 346 28.85 20.78 -13.45
C THR A 346 29.53 21.34 -12.19
N GLY A 347 30.39 20.54 -11.55
CA GLY A 347 30.94 20.82 -10.23
C GLY A 347 30.01 20.33 -9.11
N GLY A 348 30.56 20.14 -7.91
CA GLY A 348 29.81 19.62 -6.76
C GLY A 348 28.66 20.53 -6.30
N PHE A 349 27.84 20.01 -5.40
CA PHE A 349 26.78 20.78 -4.76
C PHE A 349 27.35 21.85 -3.81
N PRO A 350 26.65 22.98 -3.63
CA PRO A 350 26.96 23.87 -2.51
C PRO A 350 26.67 23.13 -1.19
N GLU A 351 27.34 23.52 -0.12
CA GLU A 351 27.03 23.02 1.23
C GLU A 351 25.55 23.26 1.60
N LYS A 352 24.97 24.37 1.12
CA LYS A 352 23.61 24.80 1.45
C LYS A 352 22.86 25.29 0.23
N ILE A 353 21.60 24.89 0.12
CA ILE A 353 20.62 25.39 -0.85
C ILE A 353 19.51 26.10 -0.07
N GLU A 354 19.25 27.36 -0.40
CA GLU A 354 18.18 28.16 0.22
C GLU A 354 16.95 28.15 -0.69
N LEU A 355 15.84 27.57 -0.23
CA LEU A 355 14.62 27.42 -1.05
C LEU A 355 14.03 28.77 -1.49
N ALA A 356 14.23 29.82 -0.69
CA ALA A 356 13.83 31.19 -1.02
C ALA A 356 14.49 31.73 -2.31
N ASN A 357 15.60 31.13 -2.76
CA ASN A 357 16.41 31.59 -3.91
C ASN A 357 16.64 30.48 -4.94
N LEU A 358 15.72 29.52 -5.05
CA LEU A 358 15.84 28.40 -5.97
C LEU A 358 15.74 28.88 -7.43
N ILE A 359 16.89 29.03 -8.10
CA ILE A 359 16.97 29.49 -9.50
C ILE A 359 17.91 28.57 -10.27
N GLY A 360 17.38 27.87 -11.28
CA GLY A 360 18.17 27.04 -12.19
C GLY A 360 18.70 25.73 -11.60
N THR A 361 18.34 25.40 -10.36
CA THR A 361 18.67 24.14 -9.68
C THR A 361 17.42 23.46 -9.13
N GLY A 362 16.26 23.80 -9.70
CA GLY A 362 14.94 23.42 -9.20
C GLY A 362 13.91 24.52 -9.41
N PHE A 363 12.70 24.28 -8.90
CA PHE A 363 11.58 25.23 -8.93
C PHE A 363 10.63 25.05 -7.73
N ARG A 364 9.88 26.10 -7.41
CA ARG A 364 8.85 26.08 -6.37
C ARG A 364 7.49 25.74 -6.95
N ILE A 365 6.66 25.08 -6.15
CA ILE A 365 5.27 24.76 -6.47
C ILE A 365 4.39 25.35 -5.37
N ASP A 366 3.57 26.33 -5.73
CA ASP A 366 2.69 27.04 -4.83
C ASP A 366 1.35 26.30 -4.70
N GLY A 367 0.93 26.08 -3.46
CA GLY A 367 -0.41 25.60 -3.15
C GLY A 367 -1.50 26.52 -3.69
N GLU A 368 -2.72 26.00 -3.73
CA GLU A 368 -3.86 26.73 -4.27
C GLU A 368 -4.22 27.97 -3.44
N LEU A 369 -5.04 28.86 -4.03
CA LEU A 369 -5.47 30.13 -3.42
C LEU A 369 -6.55 29.94 -2.33
N GLN A 370 -6.35 28.96 -1.44
CA GLN A 370 -7.16 28.70 -0.25
C GLN A 370 -6.23 28.54 0.95
N SER A 371 -6.61 29.13 2.08
CA SER A 371 -5.80 29.04 3.30
C SER A 371 -5.98 27.70 3.99
N TRP A 372 -4.94 27.23 4.68
CA TRP A 372 -4.94 26.02 5.50
C TRP A 372 -5.18 24.72 4.71
N THR A 373 -4.86 24.70 3.43
CA THR A 373 -4.96 23.50 2.59
C THR A 373 -3.79 22.54 2.76
N TYR A 374 -2.66 23.04 3.28
CA TYR A 374 -1.45 22.28 3.58
C TYR A 374 -0.88 21.51 2.37
N SER A 375 -0.80 22.13 1.20
CA SER A 375 -0.14 21.55 0.03
C SER A 375 1.30 21.11 0.36
N GLY A 376 1.69 19.92 -0.11
CA GLY A 376 2.97 19.31 0.25
C GLY A 376 2.94 18.63 1.62
N ALA A 377 1.75 18.32 2.16
CA ALA A 377 1.65 17.48 3.37
C ALA A 377 2.26 16.09 3.16
N ALA A 378 2.06 15.53 1.96
CA ALA A 378 2.75 14.37 1.44
C ALA A 378 3.25 14.68 0.01
N VAL A 379 4.42 14.15 -0.32
CA VAL A 379 5.03 14.21 -1.66
C VAL A 379 5.62 12.84 -1.97
N SER A 380 5.66 12.47 -3.25
CA SER A 380 6.24 11.21 -3.73
C SER A 380 6.66 11.37 -5.18
N GLY A 381 7.66 10.62 -5.64
CA GLY A 381 7.76 10.27 -7.06
C GLY A 381 6.49 9.54 -7.53
N ALA A 382 6.21 9.58 -8.82
CA ALA A 382 5.09 8.88 -9.45
C ALA A 382 5.54 7.98 -10.62
N GLY A 383 6.85 7.88 -10.85
CA GLY A 383 7.43 7.20 -12.01
C GLY A 383 6.91 7.79 -13.32
N ASP A 384 7.05 7.08 -14.43
CA ASP A 384 6.51 7.50 -15.72
C ASP A 384 5.04 7.06 -15.84
N ILE A 385 4.14 7.75 -15.13
CA ILE A 385 2.71 7.39 -15.09
C ILE A 385 2.02 7.67 -16.43
N ASN A 386 2.59 8.56 -17.24
CA ASN A 386 2.02 8.98 -18.52
C ASN A 386 2.66 8.31 -19.76
N GLY A 387 3.76 7.57 -19.58
CA GLY A 387 4.45 6.80 -20.60
C GLY A 387 5.33 7.60 -21.57
N ASP A 388 5.82 8.78 -21.20
CA ASP A 388 6.65 9.64 -22.05
C ASP A 388 8.17 9.44 -21.86
N GLY A 389 8.55 8.58 -20.91
CA GLY A 389 9.92 8.22 -20.58
C GLY A 389 10.60 9.16 -19.60
N ILE A 390 9.88 10.11 -18.99
CA ILE A 390 10.38 11.03 -17.97
C ILE A 390 9.62 10.78 -16.67
N GLY A 391 10.30 10.88 -15.53
CA GLY A 391 9.67 10.70 -14.23
C GLY A 391 8.65 11.81 -13.95
N ASP A 392 7.51 11.41 -13.40
CA ASP A 392 6.47 12.28 -12.88
C ASP A 392 6.49 12.28 -11.35
N PHE A 393 5.77 13.21 -10.72
CA PHE A 393 5.72 13.28 -9.27
C PHE A 393 4.37 13.77 -8.74
N ALA A 394 4.13 13.53 -7.45
CA ALA A 394 2.85 13.70 -6.80
C ALA A 394 2.91 14.67 -5.60
N ILE A 395 1.87 15.49 -5.45
CA ILE A 395 1.69 16.44 -4.34
C ILE A 395 0.30 16.28 -3.72
N GLY A 396 0.28 16.07 -2.41
CA GLY A 396 -0.94 15.98 -1.61
C GLY A 396 -1.39 17.32 -1.04
N VAL A 397 -2.70 17.58 -1.10
CA VAL A 397 -3.35 18.79 -0.57
C VAL A 397 -4.56 18.39 0.28
N PRO A 398 -4.36 17.82 1.49
CA PRO A 398 -5.42 17.13 2.23
C PRO A 398 -6.55 18.05 2.72
N ASN A 399 -6.32 19.33 2.93
CA ASN A 399 -7.32 20.21 3.56
C ASN A 399 -7.97 21.18 2.57
N VAL A 400 -7.93 20.88 1.26
CA VAL A 400 -8.64 21.69 0.28
C VAL A 400 -10.14 21.40 0.30
N ASP A 401 -10.94 22.46 0.22
CA ASP A 401 -12.38 22.38 0.05
C ASP A 401 -12.72 22.39 -1.45
N ARG A 402 -13.61 21.50 -1.87
CA ARG A 402 -14.07 21.42 -3.27
C ARG A 402 -15.57 21.38 -3.32
N ASN A 403 -16.16 22.08 -4.29
CA ASN A 403 -17.59 21.99 -4.60
C ASN A 403 -18.52 22.20 -3.38
N GLY A 404 -18.08 22.99 -2.39
CA GLY A 404 -18.82 23.24 -1.16
C GLY A 404 -18.72 22.15 -0.09
N ILE A 405 -17.81 21.19 -0.25
CA ILE A 405 -17.49 20.12 0.69
C ILE A 405 -16.14 20.44 1.33
N ASN A 406 -16.09 20.44 2.67
CA ASN A 406 -14.90 20.81 3.41
C ASN A 406 -13.89 19.67 3.51
N ASP A 407 -12.60 19.99 3.48
CA ASP A 407 -11.49 19.06 3.72
C ASP A 407 -11.64 17.76 2.91
N VAL A 408 -12.03 17.86 1.63
CA VAL A 408 -12.12 16.67 0.76
C VAL A 408 -10.73 16.12 0.43
N GLY A 409 -9.75 17.02 0.36
CA GLY A 409 -8.41 16.73 -0.11
C GLY A 409 -8.32 16.57 -1.63
N SER A 410 -7.11 16.78 -2.14
CA SER A 410 -6.76 16.54 -3.54
C SER A 410 -5.38 15.90 -3.64
N LEU A 411 -5.20 15.08 -4.68
CA LEU A 411 -3.91 14.66 -5.20
C LEU A 411 -3.66 15.41 -6.52
N PHE A 412 -2.44 15.93 -6.68
CA PHE A 412 -1.95 16.44 -7.95
C PHE A 412 -0.82 15.55 -8.43
N ILE A 413 -0.90 15.11 -9.68
CA ILE A 413 0.22 14.53 -10.41
C ILE A 413 0.74 15.61 -11.34
N ILE A 414 2.05 15.85 -11.33
CA ILE A 414 2.74 16.81 -12.18
C ILE A 414 3.65 16.02 -13.11
N TYR A 415 3.54 16.30 -14.41
CA TYR A 415 4.36 15.61 -15.39
C TYR A 415 5.78 16.16 -15.43
N GLY A 416 6.75 15.26 -15.48
CA GLY A 416 8.11 15.56 -15.86
C GLY A 416 8.18 16.05 -17.30
N LYS A 417 9.28 16.72 -17.63
CA LYS A 417 9.52 17.16 -19.01
C LYS A 417 10.98 17.47 -19.25
N ASN A 418 11.38 17.34 -20.51
CA ASN A 418 12.72 17.74 -20.95
C ASN A 418 12.90 19.27 -20.86
N VAL A 419 13.56 19.73 -19.80
CA VAL A 419 13.71 21.16 -19.52
C VAL A 419 14.64 21.89 -20.49
N SER A 420 15.44 21.16 -21.27
CA SER A 420 16.24 21.74 -22.36
C SER A 420 15.35 22.23 -23.52
N ILE A 421 14.11 21.76 -23.61
CA ILE A 421 13.14 22.12 -24.65
C ILE A 421 12.03 22.99 -24.06
N ASP A 422 11.47 22.59 -22.93
CA ASP A 422 10.39 23.30 -22.24
C ASP A 422 10.71 23.44 -20.74
N PRO A 423 11.35 24.55 -20.32
CA PRO A 423 11.75 24.70 -18.93
C PRO A 423 10.55 24.82 -17.98
N PHE A 424 10.69 24.33 -16.76
CA PHE A 424 9.74 24.66 -15.70
C PHE A 424 9.78 26.16 -15.39
N PRO A 425 8.64 26.76 -14.99
CA PRO A 425 8.66 28.11 -14.43
C PRO A 425 9.40 28.09 -13.09
N THR A 426 9.93 29.24 -12.66
CA THR A 426 10.55 29.34 -11.32
C THR A 426 9.55 29.09 -10.19
N ALA A 427 8.27 29.36 -10.44
CA ALA A 427 7.15 29.02 -9.57
C ALA A 427 5.98 28.50 -10.42
N LEU A 428 5.50 27.29 -10.12
CA LEU A 428 4.29 26.69 -10.67
C LEU A 428 3.16 26.82 -9.65
N ASN A 429 1.95 27.25 -10.01
CA ASN A 429 0.81 27.16 -9.09
C ASN A 429 0.04 25.87 -9.38
N LEU A 430 -0.38 25.15 -8.34
CA LEU A 430 -1.21 23.95 -8.52
C LEU A 430 -2.56 24.24 -9.21
N GLY A 431 -3.07 25.47 -9.09
CA GLY A 431 -4.28 25.90 -9.80
C GLY A 431 -4.13 25.97 -11.33
N ASP A 432 -2.89 25.92 -11.84
CA ASP A 432 -2.58 25.99 -13.28
C ASP A 432 -2.46 24.58 -13.93
N VAL A 433 -2.58 23.50 -13.14
CA VAL A 433 -2.53 22.11 -13.64
C VAL A 433 -3.80 21.80 -14.46
N ASP A 434 -3.63 21.51 -15.76
CA ASP A 434 -4.72 21.54 -16.73
C ASP A 434 -4.79 20.33 -17.69
N GLY A 435 -4.11 19.23 -17.36
CA GLY A 435 -3.99 18.04 -18.21
C GLY A 435 -2.75 18.04 -19.11
N SER A 436 -2.17 19.20 -19.41
CA SER A 436 -0.94 19.29 -20.22
C SER A 436 0.35 19.19 -19.41
N ILE A 437 0.31 19.60 -18.15
CA ILE A 437 1.44 19.56 -17.21
C ILE A 437 1.21 18.61 -16.02
N GLY A 438 0.15 17.80 -16.10
CA GLY A 438 -0.31 16.96 -15.00
C GLY A 438 -1.83 16.97 -14.87
N PHE A 439 -2.35 16.31 -13.84
CA PHE A 439 -3.80 16.22 -13.56
C PHE A 439 -4.08 16.24 -12.06
N ARG A 440 -5.36 16.40 -11.72
CA ARG A 440 -5.83 16.43 -10.34
C ARG A 440 -6.90 15.39 -10.07
N ILE A 441 -6.84 14.77 -8.89
CA ILE A 441 -7.90 13.92 -8.34
C ILE A 441 -8.42 14.54 -7.05
N ASP A 442 -9.73 14.75 -6.95
CA ASP A 442 -10.38 15.23 -5.74
C ASP A 442 -11.06 14.09 -4.95
N GLY A 443 -10.99 14.17 -3.63
CA GLY A 443 -11.86 13.37 -2.76
C GLY A 443 -13.32 13.78 -2.92
N VAL A 444 -14.24 12.88 -2.57
CA VAL A 444 -15.69 13.10 -2.78
C VAL A 444 -16.47 13.27 -1.47
N PHE A 445 -15.82 13.13 -0.31
CA PHE A 445 -16.47 13.23 1.00
C PHE A 445 -15.89 14.32 1.89
N GLN A 446 -16.72 14.85 2.78
CA GLN A 446 -16.26 15.80 3.80
C GLN A 446 -15.24 15.14 4.72
N ASN A 447 -14.18 15.88 5.06
CA ASN A 447 -13.06 15.44 5.89
C ASN A 447 -12.41 14.16 5.36
N ASN A 448 -12.39 13.96 4.04
CA ASN A 448 -11.78 12.80 3.40
C ASN A 448 -10.26 12.95 3.25
N ARG A 449 -9.75 14.18 3.30
CA ARG A 449 -8.33 14.49 3.35
C ARG A 449 -7.46 13.66 2.40
N LEU A 450 -7.96 13.45 1.18
CA LEU A 450 -7.22 12.78 0.11
C LEU A 450 -5.86 13.48 -0.09
N GLY A 451 -4.79 12.70 -0.21
CA GLY A 451 -3.43 13.24 -0.34
C GLY A 451 -2.76 13.49 1.01
N GLY A 452 -3.28 12.94 2.11
CA GLY A 452 -2.60 12.90 3.41
C GLY A 452 -1.41 11.94 3.44
N ALA A 453 -1.46 10.90 2.61
CA ALA A 453 -0.38 9.94 2.35
C ALA A 453 -0.33 9.62 0.85
N ILE A 454 0.86 9.40 0.32
CA ILE A 454 1.08 9.04 -1.10
C ILE A 454 2.16 7.96 -1.11
N GLY A 455 2.00 6.97 -1.98
CA GLY A 455 3.02 5.97 -2.26
C GLY A 455 3.20 5.78 -3.76
N PHE A 456 4.39 5.38 -4.16
CA PHE A 456 4.73 5.00 -5.52
C PHE A 456 4.72 3.48 -5.65
N VAL A 457 4.10 2.96 -6.70
CA VAL A 457 4.25 1.58 -7.14
C VAL A 457 4.77 1.66 -8.56
N GLU A 458 5.73 0.81 -8.95
CA GLU A 458 6.13 0.74 -10.34
C GLU A 458 4.95 0.29 -11.21
N ASP A 459 4.83 -0.99 -11.54
CA ASP A 459 3.75 -1.47 -12.42
C ASP A 459 3.00 -2.60 -11.72
N MET A 460 1.90 -2.27 -11.04
CA MET A 460 1.13 -3.26 -10.27
C MET A 460 0.34 -4.20 -11.19
N ASN A 461 -0.06 -3.71 -12.36
CA ASN A 461 -0.96 -4.40 -13.25
C ASN A 461 -0.26 -5.01 -14.49
N GLY A 462 1.06 -4.79 -14.63
CA GLY A 462 1.87 -5.32 -15.72
C GLY A 462 1.58 -4.67 -17.08
N ASP A 463 1.03 -3.46 -17.11
CA ASP A 463 0.69 -2.76 -18.36
C ASP A 463 1.82 -1.87 -18.91
N GLY A 464 2.91 -1.75 -18.16
CA GLY A 464 4.13 -1.02 -18.50
C GLY A 464 4.14 0.44 -18.08
N PHE A 465 3.14 0.91 -17.32
CA PHE A 465 3.10 2.28 -16.80
C PHE A 465 3.22 2.28 -15.28
N SER A 466 3.75 3.40 -14.76
CA SER A 466 3.86 3.58 -13.32
C SER A 466 2.50 3.80 -12.64
N ASP A 467 2.34 3.30 -11.42
CA ASP A 467 1.10 3.41 -10.64
C ASP A 467 1.28 4.26 -9.36
N VAL A 468 0.19 4.88 -8.90
CA VAL A 468 0.24 5.75 -7.72
C VAL A 468 -0.78 5.33 -6.67
N LEU A 469 -0.34 5.33 -5.41
CA LEU A 469 -1.17 5.12 -4.23
C LEU A 469 -1.48 6.45 -3.56
N VAL A 470 -2.72 6.63 -3.12
CA VAL A 470 -3.10 7.79 -2.32
C VAL A 470 -4.03 7.41 -1.18
N GLY A 471 -3.69 7.89 0.01
CA GLY A 471 -4.46 7.70 1.23
C GLY A 471 -5.49 8.81 1.40
N ALA A 472 -6.62 8.46 2.01
CA ALA A 472 -7.69 9.39 2.30
C ALA A 472 -8.20 9.17 3.74
N ASP A 473 -7.83 10.08 4.64
CA ASP A 473 -8.25 10.03 6.04
C ASP A 473 -9.70 10.44 6.17
N LYS A 474 -10.54 9.68 6.88
CA LYS A 474 -11.85 10.19 7.28
C LYS A 474 -12.21 9.86 8.71
N SER A 475 -12.57 10.90 9.48
CA SER A 475 -13.20 10.72 10.78
C SER A 475 -14.65 10.23 10.60
N GLY A 476 -14.98 9.07 11.15
CA GLY A 476 -16.37 8.60 11.30
C GLY A 476 -16.96 7.78 10.14
N VAL A 477 -16.16 7.38 9.14
CA VAL A 477 -16.46 6.25 8.22
C VAL A 477 -15.16 5.50 7.94
N THR A 478 -15.26 4.29 7.39
CA THR A 478 -14.11 3.46 7.02
C THR A 478 -13.14 4.22 6.10
N ARG A 479 -11.86 4.29 6.48
CA ARG A 479 -10.80 4.93 5.67
C ARG A 479 -10.60 4.16 4.37
N ARG A 480 -10.14 4.88 3.34
CA ARG A 480 -9.83 4.31 2.04
C ARG A 480 -8.48 4.79 1.54
N SER A 481 -7.81 3.89 0.85
CA SER A 481 -6.70 4.23 -0.05
C SER A 481 -7.13 3.93 -1.47
N PHE A 482 -6.46 4.53 -2.44
CA PHE A 482 -6.76 4.34 -3.85
C PHE A 482 -5.49 4.03 -4.61
N VAL A 483 -5.59 3.08 -5.53
CA VAL A 483 -4.57 2.81 -6.54
C VAL A 483 -5.04 3.47 -7.82
N ILE A 484 -4.15 4.22 -8.47
CA ILE A 484 -4.38 4.93 -9.71
C ILE A 484 -3.46 4.30 -10.75
N PHE A 485 -4.05 3.71 -11.79
CA PHE A 485 -3.27 3.04 -12.81
C PHE A 485 -2.73 4.01 -13.86
N GLY A 486 -1.44 3.87 -14.17
CA GLY A 486 -0.77 4.58 -15.24
C GLY A 486 -1.37 4.32 -16.61
N ARG A 487 -1.12 5.23 -17.56
CA ARG A 487 -1.54 5.05 -18.96
C ARG A 487 -0.82 5.99 -19.91
N SER A 488 -0.52 5.49 -21.11
CA SER A 488 0.01 6.31 -22.19
C SER A 488 -0.96 7.38 -22.69
N VAL A 489 -0.45 8.59 -22.89
CA VAL A 489 -1.14 9.68 -23.59
C VAL A 489 -1.55 9.28 -25.02
N ASP A 490 -0.72 8.48 -25.71
CA ASP A 490 -0.89 8.14 -27.13
C ASP A 490 -1.93 7.05 -27.41
N ILE A 491 -2.21 6.19 -26.43
CA ILE A 491 -3.05 4.98 -26.62
C ILE A 491 -4.47 5.19 -26.07
N SER A 492 -4.62 5.88 -24.94
CA SER A 492 -5.91 6.07 -24.24
C SER A 492 -6.41 7.52 -24.20
N GLY A 493 -5.70 8.46 -24.83
CA GLY A 493 -6.02 9.89 -24.76
C GLY A 493 -5.56 10.57 -23.47
N GLY A 494 -4.60 9.95 -22.76
CA GLY A 494 -4.04 10.43 -21.50
C GLY A 494 -5.02 10.46 -20.33
N PHE A 495 -4.60 11.13 -19.25
CA PHE A 495 -5.49 11.44 -18.14
C PHE A 495 -6.32 12.70 -18.45
N PRO A 496 -7.61 12.73 -18.07
CA PRO A 496 -8.33 13.99 -18.04
C PRO A 496 -7.68 14.91 -17.01
N SER A 497 -7.75 16.23 -17.23
CA SER A 497 -7.16 17.22 -16.33
C SER A 497 -7.71 17.18 -14.89
N PHE A 498 -8.89 16.59 -14.73
CA PHE A 498 -9.60 16.47 -13.48
C PHE A 498 -10.35 15.14 -13.40
N MET A 499 -10.25 14.48 -12.25
CA MET A 499 -11.02 13.31 -11.84
C MET A 499 -11.44 13.45 -10.37
N THR A 500 -12.35 12.59 -9.96
CA THR A 500 -12.66 12.31 -8.57
C THR A 500 -12.29 10.87 -8.23
N THR A 501 -12.22 10.55 -6.95
CA THR A 501 -12.07 9.15 -6.51
C THR A 501 -13.21 8.26 -7.00
N ASP A 502 -14.36 8.83 -7.39
CA ASP A 502 -15.47 8.06 -7.96
C ASP A 502 -15.27 7.67 -9.43
N ASP A 503 -14.31 8.29 -10.12
CA ASP A 503 -13.95 7.98 -11.51
C ASP A 503 -12.89 6.85 -11.60
N LEU A 504 -12.42 6.34 -10.44
CA LEU A 504 -11.49 5.22 -10.33
C LEU A 504 -12.24 3.88 -10.45
N VAL A 505 -12.64 3.54 -11.67
CA VAL A 505 -13.40 2.33 -12.02
C VAL A 505 -12.75 1.64 -13.22
N ASP A 506 -12.80 0.30 -13.25
CA ASP A 506 -12.43 -0.59 -14.36
C ASP A 506 -11.29 -0.09 -15.26
N GLY A 507 -10.05 -0.34 -14.84
CA GLY A 507 -8.84 -0.03 -15.62
C GLY A 507 -8.30 1.38 -15.43
N THR A 508 -8.87 2.21 -14.56
CA THR A 508 -8.25 3.46 -14.06
C THR A 508 -7.69 3.35 -12.65
N GLY A 509 -8.04 2.29 -11.93
CA GLY A 509 -7.62 2.07 -10.55
C GLY A 509 -8.59 1.21 -9.77
N PHE A 510 -8.40 1.15 -8.46
CA PHE A 510 -9.32 0.53 -7.50
C PHE A 510 -9.15 1.17 -6.11
N SER A 511 -10.07 0.88 -5.19
CA SER A 511 -9.95 1.34 -3.80
C SER A 511 -9.63 0.20 -2.83
N ILE A 512 -8.89 0.52 -1.79
CA ILE A 512 -8.58 -0.35 -0.65
C ILE A 512 -9.36 0.15 0.55
N VAL A 513 -10.11 -0.72 1.19
CA VAL A 513 -11.04 -0.40 2.27
C VAL A 513 -10.52 -0.99 3.58
N ALA A 514 -10.38 -0.12 4.59
CA ALA A 514 -9.93 -0.50 5.93
C ALA A 514 -10.86 -1.50 6.61
N GLU A 515 -10.33 -2.24 7.59
CA GLU A 515 -11.12 -3.21 8.36
C GLU A 515 -12.16 -2.52 9.26
N SER A 516 -11.73 -1.47 9.95
CA SER A 516 -12.54 -0.53 10.73
C SER A 516 -12.21 0.91 10.37
N HIS A 517 -13.06 1.82 10.82
CA HIS A 517 -12.84 3.27 10.72
C HIS A 517 -11.89 3.81 11.80
N LEU A 518 -11.51 2.97 12.78
CA LEU A 518 -10.63 3.33 13.91
C LEU A 518 -9.18 2.91 13.67
N ASP A 519 -8.91 2.04 12.70
CA ASP A 519 -7.60 1.40 12.52
C ASP A 519 -6.57 2.28 11.80
N ASP A 520 -7.00 3.46 11.33
CA ASP A 520 -6.16 4.43 10.63
C ASP A 520 -5.42 3.88 9.40
N ALA A 521 -5.97 2.86 8.73
CA ALA A 521 -5.40 2.29 7.51
C ALA A 521 -5.29 3.33 6.39
N GLY A 522 -4.15 3.28 5.67
CA GLY A 522 -3.79 4.27 4.65
C GLY A 522 -3.03 5.48 5.18
N THR A 523 -2.61 5.46 6.46
CA THR A 523 -1.75 6.50 7.04
C THR A 523 -0.35 6.49 6.42
N SER A 524 0.13 5.33 5.96
CA SER A 524 1.33 5.19 5.14
C SER A 524 1.09 4.17 4.01
N LEU A 525 1.74 4.40 2.88
CA LEU A 525 1.56 3.65 1.64
C LEU A 525 2.92 3.53 0.93
N SER A 526 3.20 2.37 0.36
CA SER A 526 4.41 2.15 -0.45
C SER A 526 4.15 1.02 -1.45
N GLY A 527 4.75 1.11 -2.63
CA GLY A 527 4.99 -0.08 -3.43
C GLY A 527 5.98 -0.99 -2.73
N LEU A 528 5.82 -2.29 -2.98
CA LEU A 528 6.61 -3.34 -2.36
C LEU A 528 7.57 -4.01 -3.36
N GLY A 529 7.34 -3.87 -4.66
CA GLY A 529 7.95 -4.77 -5.63
C GLY A 529 7.26 -6.13 -5.61
N ASP A 530 7.81 -7.12 -6.31
CA ASP A 530 7.25 -8.47 -6.43
C ASP A 530 7.63 -9.35 -5.23
N PHE A 531 6.93 -9.18 -4.10
CA PHE A 531 7.22 -9.84 -2.82
C PHE A 531 7.00 -11.36 -2.85
N ASN A 532 6.10 -11.81 -3.74
CA ASN A 532 5.73 -13.23 -3.87
C ASN A 532 6.38 -13.92 -5.09
N ASN A 533 7.15 -13.18 -5.89
CA ASN A 533 7.80 -13.59 -7.13
C ASN A 533 6.83 -14.15 -8.20
N ASP A 534 5.66 -13.52 -8.36
CA ASP A 534 4.65 -13.89 -9.35
C ASP A 534 4.69 -13.07 -10.65
N GLY A 535 5.56 -12.08 -10.71
CA GLY A 535 5.81 -11.18 -11.84
C GLY A 535 5.01 -9.88 -11.81
N PHE A 536 4.27 -9.59 -10.73
CA PHE A 536 3.56 -8.33 -10.53
C PHE A 536 4.05 -7.61 -9.29
N ASN A 537 4.09 -6.28 -9.34
CA ASN A 537 4.43 -5.51 -8.16
C ASN A 537 3.29 -5.53 -7.15
N ASP A 538 3.66 -5.69 -5.88
CA ASP A 538 2.76 -5.67 -4.73
C ASP A 538 2.78 -4.29 -4.06
N LEU A 539 1.88 -4.08 -3.10
CA LEU A 539 1.84 -2.85 -2.30
C LEU A 539 1.68 -3.10 -0.81
N LEU A 540 2.04 -2.08 -0.04
CA LEU A 540 1.92 -2.01 1.41
C LEU A 540 0.94 -0.91 1.83
N VAL A 541 0.12 -1.24 2.83
CA VAL A 541 -0.78 -0.30 3.51
C VAL A 541 -0.54 -0.34 5.01
N GLY A 542 -0.15 0.78 5.60
CA GLY A 542 0.01 0.94 7.04
C GLY A 542 -1.27 1.34 7.75
N ALA A 543 -1.54 0.74 8.91
CA ALA A 543 -2.70 0.96 9.76
C ALA A 543 -2.28 1.00 11.25
N PRO A 544 -1.70 2.12 11.71
CA PRO A 544 -1.05 2.22 13.02
C PRO A 544 -1.99 2.04 14.21
N SER A 545 -3.29 2.17 14.02
CA SER A 545 -4.29 2.07 15.10
C SER A 545 -5.08 0.75 15.02
N ALA A 546 -4.70 -0.17 14.14
CA ALA A 546 -5.39 -1.43 13.97
C ALA A 546 -5.29 -2.32 15.20
N ASP A 547 -6.41 -2.93 15.59
CA ASP A 547 -6.45 -3.98 16.62
C ASP A 547 -5.78 -5.25 16.10
N SER A 548 -4.68 -5.67 16.71
CA SER A 548 -4.02 -6.94 16.37
C SER A 548 -4.67 -8.14 17.07
N ASN A 549 -4.26 -9.36 16.69
CA ASN A 549 -4.68 -10.57 17.39
C ASN A 549 -4.19 -10.64 18.86
N THR A 550 -3.14 -9.88 19.21
CA THR A 550 -2.48 -9.94 20.53
C THR A 550 -2.83 -8.76 21.42
N ALA A 551 -3.11 -7.59 20.86
CA ALA A 551 -3.44 -6.37 21.60
C ALA A 551 -4.29 -5.38 20.77
N PRO A 552 -5.22 -4.64 21.41
CA PRO A 552 -5.94 -3.55 20.76
C PRO A 552 -4.97 -2.43 20.38
N GLU A 553 -5.27 -1.68 19.31
CA GLU A 553 -4.50 -0.51 18.84
C GLU A 553 -2.97 -0.74 18.75
N ALA A 554 -2.53 -1.99 18.54
CA ALA A 554 -1.11 -2.30 18.37
C ALA A 554 -0.54 -1.82 17.03
N GLY A 555 -1.44 -1.62 16.07
CA GLY A 555 -1.13 -1.30 14.70
C GLY A 555 -0.86 -2.54 13.86
N SER A 556 -0.98 -2.38 12.55
CA SER A 556 -0.72 -3.42 11.56
C SER A 556 -0.24 -2.82 10.24
N ALA A 557 0.38 -3.66 9.42
CA ALA A 557 0.59 -3.40 8.00
C ALA A 557 -0.07 -4.51 7.18
N PHE A 558 -0.42 -4.20 5.94
CA PHE A 558 -1.07 -5.12 5.02
C PHE A 558 -0.28 -5.18 3.72
N VAL A 559 0.09 -6.39 3.32
CA VAL A 559 0.62 -6.67 1.98
C VAL A 559 -0.57 -7.00 1.09
N VAL A 560 -0.73 -6.28 0.00
CA VAL A 560 -1.77 -6.50 -1.01
C VAL A 560 -1.09 -6.89 -2.30
N LEU A 561 -1.35 -8.11 -2.76
CA LEU A 561 -0.62 -8.69 -3.88
C LEU A 561 -1.14 -8.17 -5.23
N GLY A 562 -0.23 -7.89 -6.16
CA GLY A 562 -0.45 -7.40 -7.51
C GLY A 562 -1.14 -8.40 -8.43
N GLY A 563 -1.32 -7.98 -9.69
CA GLY A 563 -1.91 -8.81 -10.74
C GLY A 563 -2.47 -7.97 -11.88
N ILE A 564 -2.74 -8.61 -13.03
CA ILE A 564 -3.19 -7.93 -14.27
C ILE A 564 -4.36 -6.96 -14.06
N THR A 565 -5.27 -7.30 -13.16
CA THR A 565 -6.43 -6.46 -12.84
C THR A 565 -6.35 -5.88 -11.43
N GLY A 566 -5.18 -5.91 -10.80
CA GLY A 566 -4.91 -5.79 -9.36
C GLY A 566 -5.05 -7.14 -8.63
N PRO A 567 -5.29 -7.12 -7.30
CA PRO A 567 -5.28 -8.34 -6.47
C PRO A 567 -6.24 -9.44 -6.92
N ALA A 568 -5.85 -10.70 -6.70
CA ALA A 568 -6.65 -11.85 -7.08
C ALA A 568 -8.07 -11.82 -6.45
N GLU A 569 -9.08 -12.11 -7.27
CA GLU A 569 -10.46 -12.27 -6.81
C GLU A 569 -10.72 -13.73 -6.43
N ILE A 570 -10.96 -13.98 -5.14
CA ILE A 570 -10.96 -15.31 -4.56
C ILE A 570 -12.37 -15.68 -4.12
N PRO A 571 -13.04 -16.68 -4.74
CA PRO A 571 -14.32 -17.16 -4.26
C PRO A 571 -14.14 -18.02 -2.99
N ILE A 572 -14.96 -17.78 -1.96
CA ILE A 572 -14.98 -18.56 -0.72
C ILE A 572 -16.41 -19.02 -0.45
N ALA A 573 -16.60 -20.33 -0.29
CA ALA A 573 -17.91 -20.91 -0.05
C ALA A 573 -18.17 -21.14 1.44
N GLN A 574 -19.26 -20.59 1.99
CA GLN A 574 -19.69 -20.85 3.36
C GLN A 574 -21.07 -21.51 3.40
N LEU A 575 -21.18 -22.63 4.12
CA LEU A 575 -22.44 -23.33 4.36
C LEU A 575 -22.97 -23.05 5.77
N THR A 576 -24.21 -22.55 5.87
CA THR A 576 -24.86 -22.23 7.14
C THR A 576 -26.20 -22.95 7.28
N PRO A 577 -26.42 -23.75 8.34
CA PRO A 577 -25.48 -24.08 9.41
C PRO A 577 -24.39 -25.08 8.96
N ALA A 578 -23.23 -25.10 9.64
CA ALA A 578 -22.15 -26.06 9.37
C ALA A 578 -22.51 -27.52 9.76
N ARG A 579 -23.52 -27.68 10.61
CA ARG A 579 -24.11 -28.98 10.99
C ARG A 579 -25.64 -28.87 11.00
N LEU A 580 -26.30 -29.82 10.36
CA LEU A 580 -27.76 -29.91 10.26
C LEU A 580 -28.26 -31.06 11.14
N ASP A 581 -28.90 -30.71 12.24
CA ASP A 581 -29.49 -31.66 13.19
C ASP A 581 -31.01 -31.77 12.96
N PHE A 582 -31.45 -32.97 12.61
CA PHE A 582 -32.85 -33.29 12.37
C PHE A 582 -33.58 -33.75 13.65
N GLY A 583 -32.84 -34.00 14.74
CA GLY A 583 -33.38 -34.55 15.98
C GLY A 583 -33.96 -35.96 15.78
N ASP A 584 -34.99 -36.27 16.56
CA ASP A 584 -35.69 -37.55 16.51
C ASP A 584 -36.79 -37.52 15.45
N VAL A 585 -36.73 -38.44 14.48
CA VAL A 585 -37.74 -38.63 13.42
C VAL A 585 -38.18 -40.09 13.40
N GLU A 586 -39.49 -40.35 13.50
CA GLU A 586 -40.02 -41.71 13.47
C GLU A 586 -39.62 -42.47 12.20
N SER A 587 -39.39 -43.78 12.31
CA SER A 587 -39.14 -44.64 11.16
C SER A 587 -40.28 -44.55 10.14
N GLY A 588 -39.98 -44.15 8.90
CA GLY A 588 -40.97 -43.87 7.85
C GLY A 588 -41.52 -42.44 7.83
N GLY A 589 -41.17 -41.60 8.81
CA GLY A 589 -41.41 -40.17 8.82
C GLY A 589 -40.40 -39.37 7.99
N SER A 590 -40.54 -38.06 7.94
CA SER A 590 -39.50 -37.19 7.37
C SER A 590 -39.46 -35.80 7.99
N ALA A 591 -38.25 -35.22 8.05
CA ALA A 591 -38.00 -33.84 8.43
C ALA A 591 -37.17 -33.13 7.37
N ILE A 592 -37.39 -31.82 7.20
CA ILE A 592 -36.73 -30.99 6.19
C ILE A 592 -36.08 -29.81 6.90
N ARG A 593 -34.85 -29.49 6.51
CA ARG A 593 -34.08 -28.37 7.06
C ARG A 593 -33.34 -27.65 5.93
N PRO A 594 -33.37 -26.30 5.91
CA PRO A 594 -32.64 -25.52 4.90
C PRO A 594 -31.16 -25.37 5.25
N VAL A 595 -30.35 -25.16 4.22
CA VAL A 595 -28.93 -24.78 4.29
C VAL A 595 -28.73 -23.64 3.30
N SER A 596 -28.09 -22.56 3.77
CA SER A 596 -27.63 -21.46 2.91
C SER A 596 -26.21 -21.72 2.47
N LEU A 597 -25.94 -21.62 1.17
CA LEU A 597 -24.60 -21.48 0.61
C LEU A 597 -24.40 -20.01 0.26
N THR A 598 -23.38 -19.40 0.85
CA THR A 598 -23.04 -17.99 0.65
C THR A 598 -21.64 -17.89 0.05
N ASN A 599 -21.46 -17.03 -0.94
CA ASN A 599 -20.14 -16.60 -1.37
C ASN A 599 -19.65 -15.50 -0.42
N VAL A 600 -18.67 -15.82 0.42
CA VAL A 600 -18.06 -14.87 1.37
C VAL A 600 -16.67 -14.40 0.90
N GLY A 601 -16.28 -14.75 -0.33
CA GLY A 601 -15.05 -14.28 -0.95
C GLY A 601 -15.29 -13.13 -1.92
N THR A 602 -14.19 -12.67 -2.54
CA THR A 602 -14.15 -11.55 -3.50
C THR A 602 -14.35 -11.97 -4.95
N GLY A 603 -14.17 -13.26 -5.26
CA GLY A 603 -14.34 -13.79 -6.61
C GLY A 603 -15.70 -14.44 -6.85
N VAL A 604 -16.06 -14.62 -8.11
CA VAL A 604 -17.32 -15.29 -8.50
C VAL A 604 -17.26 -16.78 -8.14
N LEU A 605 -18.16 -17.21 -7.25
CA LEU A 605 -18.30 -18.59 -6.81
C LEU A 605 -19.16 -19.39 -7.78
N GLY A 606 -18.54 -20.27 -8.55
CA GLY A 606 -19.18 -21.24 -9.42
C GLY A 606 -19.39 -22.59 -8.73
N LEU A 607 -20.66 -22.97 -8.51
CA LEU A 607 -21.01 -24.29 -7.99
C LEU A 607 -21.13 -25.32 -9.12
N SER A 608 -20.32 -26.38 -9.05
CA SER A 608 -20.27 -27.45 -10.06
C SER A 608 -21.11 -28.67 -9.70
N GLU A 609 -21.18 -29.05 -8.42
CA GLU A 609 -22.00 -30.16 -7.94
C GLU A 609 -22.45 -29.91 -6.49
N LEU A 610 -23.70 -30.28 -6.19
CA LEU A 610 -24.18 -30.40 -4.82
C LEU A 610 -24.72 -31.82 -4.61
N SER A 611 -24.11 -32.58 -3.70
CA SER A 611 -24.49 -33.98 -3.50
C SER A 611 -24.38 -34.45 -2.06
N VAL A 612 -25.24 -35.41 -1.68
CA VAL A 612 -25.17 -36.09 -0.39
C VAL A 612 -24.12 -37.20 -0.48
N LYS A 613 -23.19 -37.26 0.47
CA LYS A 613 -22.15 -38.29 0.64
C LYS A 613 -22.25 -38.88 2.06
N GLY A 614 -21.84 -40.14 2.27
CA GLY A 614 -21.77 -40.74 3.60
C GLY A 614 -22.30 -42.17 3.71
N ALA A 615 -22.48 -42.66 4.93
CA ALA A 615 -22.86 -44.05 5.21
C ALA A 615 -24.37 -44.32 5.04
N HIS A 616 -25.23 -43.35 5.34
CA HIS A 616 -26.69 -43.51 5.34
C HIS A 616 -27.37 -42.71 4.20
N LEU A 617 -26.81 -42.79 2.99
CA LEU A 617 -27.25 -41.98 1.84
C LEU A 617 -28.73 -42.13 1.49
N SER A 618 -29.32 -43.32 1.69
CA SER A 618 -30.73 -43.56 1.39
C SER A 618 -31.68 -42.74 2.26
N ASP A 619 -31.21 -42.30 3.44
CA ASP A 619 -32.04 -41.62 4.43
C ASP A 619 -32.00 -40.09 4.24
N PHE A 620 -31.12 -39.58 3.38
CA PHE A 620 -30.93 -38.15 3.15
C PHE A 620 -31.03 -37.81 1.64
N SER A 621 -31.79 -36.78 1.31
CA SER A 621 -31.90 -36.29 -0.07
C SER A 621 -32.00 -34.77 -0.13
N ILE A 622 -31.45 -34.15 -1.16
CA ILE A 622 -31.70 -32.73 -1.46
C ILE A 622 -33.09 -32.62 -2.09
N GLU A 623 -33.98 -31.87 -1.46
CA GLU A 623 -35.40 -31.77 -1.87
C GLU A 623 -35.68 -30.51 -2.69
N SER A 624 -35.10 -29.37 -2.30
CA SER A 624 -35.11 -28.13 -3.08
C SER A 624 -33.68 -27.63 -3.23
N ASN A 625 -33.35 -27.05 -4.39
CA ASN A 625 -32.02 -26.51 -4.63
C ASN A 625 -32.08 -25.28 -5.53
N ASP A 626 -32.00 -24.10 -4.93
CA ASP A 626 -31.92 -22.84 -5.65
C ASP A 626 -30.47 -22.51 -6.05
N CYS A 627 -29.51 -23.36 -5.68
CA CYS A 627 -28.08 -23.23 -6.04
C CYS A 627 -27.70 -23.92 -7.37
N ASN A 628 -28.66 -24.46 -8.13
CA ASN A 628 -28.36 -25.22 -9.35
C ASN A 628 -27.63 -24.34 -10.40
N ALA A 629 -26.38 -24.72 -10.73
CA ALA A 629 -25.51 -24.00 -11.67
C ALA A 629 -25.30 -22.51 -11.33
N ALA A 630 -25.36 -22.17 -10.04
CA ALA A 630 -25.19 -20.79 -9.58
C ALA A 630 -23.74 -20.33 -9.82
N GLN A 631 -23.62 -19.20 -10.51
CA GLN A 631 -22.50 -18.28 -10.36
C GLN A 631 -22.99 -17.26 -9.34
N MET A 632 -22.34 -17.21 -8.18
CA MET A 632 -22.67 -16.26 -7.13
C MET A 632 -21.59 -15.18 -7.10
N SER A 633 -22.00 -13.94 -7.31
CA SER A 633 -21.17 -12.78 -7.04
C SER A 633 -20.81 -12.74 -5.54
N PRO A 634 -19.80 -11.96 -5.14
CA PRO A 634 -19.50 -11.72 -3.73
C PRO A 634 -20.76 -11.35 -2.93
N SER A 635 -20.88 -11.87 -1.70
CA SER A 635 -22.03 -11.73 -0.80
C SER A 635 -23.36 -12.36 -1.27
N GLU A 636 -23.47 -12.88 -2.49
CA GLU A 636 -24.67 -13.59 -2.92
C GLU A 636 -24.83 -14.93 -2.19
N SER A 637 -26.09 -15.31 -1.97
CA SER A 637 -26.46 -16.55 -1.30
C SER A 637 -27.54 -17.29 -2.06
N CYS A 638 -27.49 -18.61 -2.00
CA CYS A 638 -28.55 -19.50 -2.47
C CYS A 638 -28.93 -20.48 -1.36
N VAL A 639 -30.14 -21.02 -1.42
CA VAL A 639 -30.65 -21.92 -0.39
C VAL A 639 -31.01 -23.27 -1.01
N PHE A 640 -30.64 -24.36 -0.32
CA PHE A 640 -31.11 -25.70 -0.62
C PHE A 640 -31.66 -26.36 0.64
N SER A 641 -32.60 -27.29 0.49
CA SER A 641 -33.17 -28.02 1.64
C SER A 641 -32.77 -29.48 1.60
N VAL A 642 -32.37 -30.00 2.75
CA VAL A 642 -32.08 -31.42 2.94
C VAL A 642 -33.24 -32.07 3.68
N ARG A 643 -33.72 -33.18 3.12
CA ARG A 643 -34.74 -34.04 3.71
C ARG A 643 -34.07 -35.24 4.38
N PHE A 644 -34.44 -35.52 5.62
CA PHE A 644 -34.12 -36.74 6.35
C PHE A 644 -35.37 -37.62 6.46
N ALA A 645 -35.31 -38.85 5.95
CA ALA A 645 -36.43 -39.81 5.91
C ALA A 645 -35.95 -41.24 6.23
N PRO A 646 -35.68 -41.54 7.52
CA PRO A 646 -35.09 -42.82 7.91
C PRO A 646 -36.09 -43.97 7.79
N THR A 647 -35.65 -45.13 7.27
CA THR A 647 -36.47 -46.36 7.18
C THR A 647 -36.15 -47.40 8.24
N GLU A 648 -35.08 -47.19 9.01
CA GLU A 648 -34.61 -48.08 10.05
C GLU A 648 -34.26 -47.26 11.31
N PRO A 649 -34.37 -47.83 12.51
CA PRO A 649 -34.04 -47.14 13.76
C PRO A 649 -32.53 -46.93 13.96
N GLY A 650 -32.19 -45.96 14.81
CA GLY A 650 -30.82 -45.62 15.20
C GLY A 650 -30.32 -44.27 14.67
N VAL A 651 -29.09 -43.91 15.03
CA VAL A 651 -28.44 -42.68 14.57
C VAL A 651 -28.06 -42.81 13.10
N ARG A 652 -28.29 -41.74 12.33
CA ARG A 652 -28.01 -41.61 10.91
C ARG A 652 -27.12 -40.41 10.67
N LEU A 653 -26.04 -40.67 9.92
CA LEU A 653 -24.99 -39.70 9.61
C LEU A 653 -24.73 -39.68 8.10
N ALA A 654 -24.61 -38.48 7.56
CA ALA A 654 -24.21 -38.17 6.19
C ALA A 654 -23.61 -36.76 6.14
N ARG A 655 -23.21 -36.27 4.97
CA ARG A 655 -22.87 -34.87 4.73
C ARG A 655 -23.37 -34.44 3.35
N VAL A 656 -23.69 -33.17 3.18
CA VAL A 656 -23.78 -32.57 1.83
C VAL A 656 -22.41 -32.01 1.49
N ARG A 657 -21.94 -32.30 0.27
CA ARG A 657 -20.69 -31.78 -0.29
C ARG A 657 -21.03 -30.85 -1.45
N ALA A 658 -20.48 -29.64 -1.40
CA ALA A 658 -20.55 -28.62 -2.43
C ALA A 658 -19.21 -28.59 -3.16
N GLU A 659 -19.19 -29.04 -4.41
CA GLU A 659 -18.03 -28.92 -5.30
C GLU A 659 -18.11 -27.58 -6.01
N SER A 660 -17.14 -26.71 -5.79
CA SER A 660 -17.08 -25.38 -6.39
C SER A 660 -15.65 -25.02 -6.79
N ASN A 661 -15.48 -23.87 -7.44
CA ASN A 661 -14.18 -23.23 -7.63
C ASN A 661 -13.69 -22.45 -6.39
N ALA A 662 -14.35 -22.60 -5.23
CA ALA A 662 -13.94 -21.89 -4.02
C ALA A 662 -12.55 -22.34 -3.57
N GLU A 663 -11.74 -21.41 -3.08
CA GLU A 663 -10.40 -21.72 -2.57
C GLU A 663 -10.47 -22.67 -1.36
N ASN A 664 -11.46 -22.48 -0.48
CA ASN A 664 -11.72 -23.37 0.65
C ASN A 664 -12.43 -24.68 0.28
N GLY A 665 -12.47 -25.01 -1.02
CA GLY A 665 -13.24 -26.11 -1.58
C GLY A 665 -12.56 -27.48 -1.46
N PRO A 666 -13.34 -28.58 -1.43
CA PRO A 666 -14.81 -28.61 -1.41
C PRO A 666 -15.40 -28.44 0.00
N THR A 667 -16.41 -27.60 0.12
CA THR A 667 -17.09 -27.29 1.40
C THR A 667 -18.20 -28.29 1.70
N SER A 668 -18.55 -28.47 2.98
CA SER A 668 -19.62 -29.39 3.38
C SER A 668 -20.40 -28.98 4.61
N VAL A 669 -21.60 -29.55 4.75
CA VAL A 669 -22.40 -29.53 5.98
C VAL A 669 -22.62 -30.96 6.47
N ASP A 670 -22.35 -31.20 7.75
CA ASP A 670 -22.59 -32.50 8.38
C ASP A 670 -24.09 -32.68 8.68
N LEU A 671 -24.60 -33.89 8.47
CA LEU A 671 -26.01 -34.25 8.68
C LEU A 671 -26.11 -35.29 9.80
N ILE A 672 -27.01 -35.05 10.75
CA ILE A 672 -27.35 -36.00 11.82
C ILE A 672 -28.86 -36.08 12.04
N GLY A 673 -29.36 -37.28 12.26
CA GLY A 673 -30.70 -37.52 12.79
C GLY A 673 -30.78 -38.84 13.51
N THR A 674 -31.79 -39.02 14.36
CA THR A 674 -32.04 -40.28 15.07
C THR A 674 -33.41 -40.80 14.68
N SER A 675 -33.50 -42.10 14.39
CA SER A 675 -34.78 -42.75 14.14
C SER A 675 -35.23 -43.63 15.30
N ASN A 676 -36.45 -43.39 15.79
CA ASN A 676 -37.08 -44.13 16.86
C ASN A 676 -38.14 -45.11 16.31
N VAL A 677 -38.31 -46.26 16.98
CA VAL A 677 -39.30 -47.29 16.61
C VAL A 677 -40.70 -46.85 17.06
N ILE A 678 -41.68 -47.00 16.19
CA ILE A 678 -43.10 -46.85 16.55
C ILE A 678 -43.49 -48.02 17.47
N PHE A 679 -43.71 -47.75 18.76
CA PHE A 679 -44.48 -48.65 19.60
C PHE A 679 -45.96 -48.43 19.25
N ILE A 680 -46.52 -49.28 18.39
CA ILE A 680 -47.97 -49.35 18.23
C ILE A 680 -48.50 -49.98 19.51
N ASP A 681 -48.98 -49.16 20.45
CA ASP A 681 -49.72 -49.65 21.62
C ASP A 681 -51.10 -50.12 21.12
N GLY A 682 -51.14 -51.38 20.72
CA GLY A 682 -52.25 -51.97 20.00
C GLY A 682 -52.42 -53.44 20.34
N PHE A 683 -52.50 -53.76 21.63
CA PHE A 683 -53.10 -55.02 22.10
C PHE A 683 -53.83 -54.81 23.44
N GLU A 684 -55.05 -54.24 23.36
CA GLU A 684 -56.15 -54.67 24.21
C GLU A 684 -57.35 -55.04 23.33
N GLN A 685 -57.50 -56.34 23.06
CA GLN A 685 -58.79 -57.04 23.00
C GLN A 685 -58.61 -58.50 23.37
#